data_AF-A0AAP8QE17-F1
#
_entry.id   AF-A0AAP8QE17-F1
#
_cell.length_a   1.000
_cell.length_b   1.000
_cell.length_c   1.000
_cell.angle_alpha   90.00
_cell.angle_beta   90.00
_cell.angle_gamma   90.00
#
_symmetry.space_group_name_H-M   'P 1'
#
loop_
_entity.id
_entity.type
_entity.pdbx_description
1 polymer ?
#
loop_
_entity_poly.entity_id
_entity_poly.type
_entity_poly.pdbx_seq_one_letter_code
_entity_poly.pdbx_strand_id
1 'polypeptide(L)'
;MSLNKEYKQRQVDVEFWRDIGVSADQILELDEHMLDAKISDIFAKLNKKDANDLGRLLGNEATEDYLLTNLMQVAENEKRSLLLLKEFLNRKKRQVETFYVDYFQESEGYYKSSSLIKIIHLFKTSPITLVEIYSWYLWENRTSGNFFTVKNKISFDQAKKISTDGNYSKALIDKLYIEAGSKKEFRVFSHGTFNNEKIVFVIYKKVNDTPRADFGRAVRNKEVINILFMVDSKENTIEIKANNLEEKKGIVNYLTENFGHMTEIRHSGFSKYDPAQIKEVFLSSKTASGEEIENFLIYKITFRGSPLKNSPEISLKLENTDIWPSVEEASHKGCIDLASLKDIANFSFRTDKTKKTVRSQVLPSGDILFTMEDSGLLPEMKELIKDKFLRKFGIPLYTPIVNDKFDEGKADKTDYVMGQSNSKAVSEGARGILDTLIAEGLIEETKSYYMACEACNTLKRIESDEELPDECDCGNPSLKKSTDSLLSIETSIITKYIKDSLRPFCEEKGWSKPKDSKIKIGEDSYSYLRLENEQEAKLLNIWISEQLLPRRVISRIERMMTPTIIIFIGHQERFLENFSNNCILPVSFGKLYNEREQMFLYSCLTETLFLRSKTYLANAADKAFDKLQKTIEIEKFSSKEYTDKEFEDDVFALFKDMFPNAEKWGKEMSGEKVPEGILALSHRETRGIQKHDINRVYSYDCKLTDKSKGYNLSSSEQRKAVDYVNKLNRNDYITSFSDINQLSGHIFVSNKFNDNNFNTMTEHFYEELSSGYLARPIFLPVEVLVYLYQEYRRYHDQISNSRKTFISCVIEILEKDEHPISKKDIDKVIRKSINPKLFDHEVLDTKEVSREMKED
;
A
#
# COMPACT_ATOMS: atom_id res chain seq x y z
N MET A 1 32.10 -13.96 14.83
CA MET A 1 31.93 -15.30 15.41
C MET A 1 30.56 -15.36 16.08
N SER A 2 29.97 -16.55 16.23
CA SER A 2 28.68 -16.73 16.92
C SER A 2 28.87 -16.66 18.44
N LEU A 3 27.82 -16.26 19.18
CA LEU A 3 27.83 -16.19 20.65
C LEU A 3 28.17 -17.53 21.29
N ASN A 4 27.67 -18.64 20.74
CA ASN A 4 27.97 -19.98 21.26
C ASN A 4 29.48 -20.28 21.20
N LYS A 5 30.20 -19.73 20.22
CA LYS A 5 31.65 -19.91 20.08
C LYS A 5 32.43 -18.93 20.96
N GLU A 6 31.98 -17.67 21.03
CA GLU A 6 32.59 -16.62 21.84
C GLU A 6 32.58 -16.98 23.33
N TYR A 7 31.40 -17.30 23.88
CA TYR A 7 31.24 -17.63 25.30
C TYR A 7 31.59 -19.07 25.66
N LYS A 8 32.15 -19.84 24.71
CA LYS A 8 32.87 -21.09 25.03
C LYS A 8 34.27 -20.82 25.57
N GLN A 9 34.86 -19.67 25.24
CA GLN A 9 36.23 -19.30 25.61
C GLN A 9 36.26 -18.05 26.50
N ARG A 10 35.20 -17.23 26.47
CA ARG A 10 35.06 -16.01 27.27
C ARG A 10 34.24 -16.27 28.55
N GLN A 11 34.59 -15.60 29.65
CA GLN A 11 33.77 -15.59 30.87
C GLN A 11 32.47 -14.80 30.68
N VAL A 12 31.44 -15.15 31.43
CA VAL A 12 30.15 -14.43 31.43
C VAL A 12 30.33 -13.04 32.02
N ASP A 13 29.91 -12.03 31.27
CA ASP A 13 29.96 -10.62 31.66
C ASP A 13 28.63 -9.92 31.39
N VAL A 14 28.59 -8.59 31.54
CA VAL A 14 27.36 -7.81 31.32
C VAL A 14 26.89 -7.86 29.87
N GLU A 15 27.82 -7.97 28.91
CA GLU A 15 27.49 -8.07 27.49
C GLU A 15 26.74 -9.37 27.19
N PHE A 16 27.13 -10.49 27.83
CA PHE A 16 26.45 -11.77 27.69
C PHE A 16 24.94 -11.66 27.99
N TRP A 17 24.61 -11.06 29.13
CA TRP A 17 23.22 -10.92 29.57
C TRP A 17 22.41 -10.01 28.65
N ARG A 18 23.01 -8.92 28.17
CA ARG A 18 22.39 -8.03 27.19
C ARG A 18 22.11 -8.74 25.87
N ASP A 19 23.06 -9.53 25.39
CA ASP A 19 22.96 -10.28 24.14
C ASP A 19 21.83 -11.32 24.14
N ILE A 20 21.52 -11.91 25.30
CA ILE A 20 20.39 -12.86 25.44
C ILE A 20 19.09 -12.20 25.93
N GLY A 21 19.03 -10.87 25.89
CA GLY A 21 17.85 -10.06 26.17
C GLY A 21 17.46 -10.00 27.65
N VAL A 22 18.43 -9.90 28.55
CA VAL A 22 18.25 -9.66 29.99
C VAL A 22 18.64 -8.22 30.32
N SER A 23 17.79 -7.54 31.08
CA SER A 23 18.03 -6.16 31.57
C SER A 23 19.04 -6.15 32.72
N ALA A 24 20.29 -6.51 32.43
CA ALA A 24 21.32 -6.74 33.45
C ALA A 24 21.69 -5.47 34.24
N ASP A 25 21.68 -4.31 33.58
CA ASP A 25 22.15 -3.05 34.18
C ASP A 25 21.36 -2.68 35.45
N GLN A 26 20.03 -2.78 35.40
CA GLN A 26 19.17 -2.52 36.55
C GLN A 26 19.41 -3.46 37.73
N ILE A 27 19.87 -4.68 37.48
CA ILE A 27 20.14 -5.68 38.52
C ILE A 27 21.55 -5.50 39.09
N LEU A 28 22.51 -5.10 38.26
CA LEU A 28 23.90 -4.86 38.66
C LEU A 28 24.07 -3.53 39.40
N GLU A 29 23.17 -2.57 39.19
CA GLU A 29 23.16 -1.27 39.89
C GLU A 29 22.42 -1.28 41.24
N LEU A 30 21.78 -2.40 41.62
CA LEU A 30 21.11 -2.50 42.93
C LEU A 30 22.11 -2.35 44.08
N ASP A 31 21.76 -1.56 45.08
CA ASP A 31 22.46 -1.56 46.37
C ASP A 31 22.21 -2.87 47.15
N GLU A 32 23.04 -3.12 48.16
CA GLU A 32 23.03 -4.36 48.95
C GLU A 32 21.68 -4.61 49.65
N HIS A 33 21.06 -3.56 50.18
CA HIS A 33 19.77 -3.66 50.87
C HIS A 33 18.64 -4.06 49.91
N MET A 34 18.59 -3.46 48.72
CA MET A 34 17.61 -3.76 47.68
C MET A 34 17.82 -5.14 47.05
N LEU A 35 19.09 -5.57 46.92
CA LEU A 35 19.46 -6.90 46.47
C LEU A 35 18.95 -7.96 47.45
N ASP A 36 19.20 -7.78 48.75
CA ASP A 36 18.77 -8.71 49.80
C ASP A 36 17.25 -8.79 49.91
N ALA A 37 16.54 -7.66 49.80
CA ALA A 37 15.09 -7.64 49.80
C ALA A 37 14.50 -8.47 48.65
N LYS A 38 15.04 -8.32 47.43
CA LYS A 38 14.58 -9.08 46.24
C LYS A 38 14.89 -10.56 46.32
N ILE A 39 16.04 -10.93 46.89
CA ILE A 39 16.43 -12.33 47.10
C ILE A 39 15.57 -12.98 48.18
N SER A 40 15.29 -12.28 49.28
CA SER A 40 14.41 -12.74 50.34
C SER A 40 13.00 -13.08 49.81
N ASP A 41 12.44 -12.24 48.94
CA ASP A 41 11.15 -12.52 48.27
C ASP A 41 11.19 -13.78 47.38
N ILE A 42 12.33 -14.08 46.76
CA ILE A 42 12.51 -15.32 45.98
C ILE A 42 12.52 -16.53 46.91
N PHE A 43 13.34 -16.49 47.96
CA PHE A 43 13.50 -17.60 48.88
C PHE A 43 12.23 -17.90 49.68
N ALA A 44 11.47 -16.86 50.07
CA ALA A 44 10.18 -17.01 50.73
C ALA A 44 9.14 -17.78 49.89
N LYS A 45 9.31 -17.82 48.57
CA LYS A 45 8.40 -18.49 47.62
C LYS A 45 8.85 -19.89 47.22
N LEU A 46 10.01 -20.35 47.68
CA LEU A 46 10.51 -21.69 47.37
C LEU A 46 9.81 -22.73 48.24
N ASN A 47 9.38 -23.84 47.63
CA ASN A 47 8.97 -25.01 48.40
C ASN A 47 10.21 -25.71 48.97
N LYS A 48 9.98 -26.60 49.96
CA LYS A 48 11.05 -27.33 50.67
C LYS A 48 12.03 -28.05 49.75
N LYS A 49 11.52 -28.67 48.68
CA LYS A 49 12.33 -29.42 47.73
C LYS A 49 13.22 -28.50 46.88
N ASP A 50 12.65 -27.41 46.36
CA ASP A 50 13.39 -26.42 45.59
C ASP A 50 14.46 -25.73 46.42
N ALA A 51 14.20 -25.45 47.70
CA ALA A 51 15.18 -24.87 48.61
C ALA A 51 16.37 -25.82 48.82
N ASN A 52 16.12 -27.11 49.09
CA ASN A 52 17.18 -28.12 49.24
C ASN A 52 18.03 -28.27 47.97
N ASP A 53 17.40 -28.30 46.80
CA ASP A 53 18.12 -28.41 45.53
C ASP A 53 18.91 -27.13 45.20
N LEU A 54 18.39 -25.96 45.57
CA LEU A 54 19.13 -24.70 45.47
C LEU A 54 20.37 -24.70 46.37
N GLY A 55 20.23 -25.15 47.63
CA GLY A 55 21.33 -25.28 48.58
C GLY A 55 22.45 -26.15 48.02
N ARG A 56 22.10 -27.32 47.45
CA ARG A 56 23.06 -28.20 46.76
C ARG A 56 23.75 -27.53 45.59
N LEU A 57 23.00 -26.84 44.72
CA LEU A 57 23.57 -26.15 43.57
C LEU A 57 24.52 -25.01 43.96
N LEU A 58 24.29 -24.36 45.10
CA LEU A 58 25.12 -23.28 45.64
C LEU A 58 26.24 -23.75 46.58
N GLY A 59 26.36 -25.06 46.84
CA GLY A 59 27.37 -25.61 47.75
C GLY A 59 27.11 -25.35 49.24
N ASN A 60 25.87 -24.99 49.59
CA ASN A 60 25.41 -24.77 50.96
C ASN A 60 24.53 -25.94 51.42
N GLU A 61 25.18 -27.04 51.83
CA GLU A 61 24.47 -28.17 52.46
C GLU A 61 24.23 -27.87 53.94
N ALA A 62 22.96 -27.71 54.32
CA ALA A 62 22.54 -27.44 55.69
C ALA A 62 21.41 -28.39 56.10
N THR A 63 21.25 -28.60 57.41
CA THR A 63 20.06 -29.25 57.97
C THR A 63 18.82 -28.40 57.75
N GLU A 64 17.64 -29.04 57.67
CA GLU A 64 16.38 -28.40 57.24
C GLU A 64 16.01 -27.12 58.01
N ASP A 65 16.38 -27.04 59.30
CA ASP A 65 16.03 -25.92 60.18
C ASP A 65 16.81 -24.62 59.91
N TYR A 66 17.95 -24.69 59.21
CA TYR A 66 18.84 -23.53 58.96
C TYR A 66 18.99 -23.18 57.48
N LEU A 67 18.27 -23.87 56.60
CA LEU A 67 18.52 -23.82 55.16
C LEU A 67 18.24 -22.44 54.54
N LEU A 68 17.13 -21.78 54.91
CA LEU A 68 16.82 -20.43 54.42
C LEU A 68 17.77 -19.37 54.97
N THR A 69 18.18 -19.51 56.23
CA THR A 69 19.16 -18.60 56.88
C THR A 69 20.52 -18.70 56.19
N ASN A 70 20.95 -19.91 55.83
CA ASN A 70 22.22 -20.13 55.13
C ASN A 70 22.16 -19.68 53.67
N LEU A 71 21.01 -19.84 53.00
CA LEU A 71 20.81 -19.30 51.64
C LEU A 71 20.89 -17.76 51.60
N MET A 72 20.49 -17.06 52.66
CA MET A 72 20.64 -15.60 52.75
C MET A 72 22.11 -15.13 52.91
N GLN A 73 23.01 -16.02 53.34
CA GLN A 73 24.45 -15.75 53.51
C GLN A 73 25.28 -15.98 52.24
N VAL A 74 24.63 -16.34 51.13
CA VAL A 74 25.23 -16.50 49.80
C VAL A 74 25.92 -15.21 49.35
N ALA A 75 27.06 -15.34 48.66
CA ALA A 75 27.85 -14.19 48.21
C ALA A 75 27.05 -13.26 47.28
N GLU A 76 27.36 -11.96 47.30
CA GLU A 76 26.65 -10.93 46.54
C GLU A 76 26.59 -11.24 45.03
N ASN A 77 27.70 -11.73 44.46
CA ASN A 77 27.76 -12.12 43.04
C ASN A 77 26.82 -13.27 42.69
N GLU A 78 26.62 -14.22 43.61
CA GLU A 78 25.68 -15.33 43.42
C GLU A 78 24.24 -14.85 43.57
N LYS A 79 23.96 -13.93 44.50
CA LYS A 79 22.66 -13.23 44.61
C LYS A 79 22.32 -12.51 43.30
N ARG A 80 23.24 -11.74 42.73
CA ARG A 80 23.05 -11.05 41.44
C ARG A 80 22.84 -12.05 40.29
N SER A 81 23.60 -13.14 40.26
CA SER A 81 23.43 -14.21 39.27
C SER A 81 22.05 -14.87 39.33
N LEU A 82 21.51 -15.10 40.54
CA LEU A 82 20.16 -15.63 40.73
C LEU A 82 19.09 -14.68 40.18
N LEU A 83 19.24 -13.37 40.40
CA LEU A 83 18.31 -12.38 39.84
C LEU A 83 18.38 -12.32 38.31
N LEU A 84 19.58 -12.38 37.73
CA LEU A 84 19.77 -12.39 36.27
C LEU A 84 19.14 -13.64 35.62
N LEU A 85 19.30 -14.81 36.25
CA LEU A 85 18.67 -16.06 35.79
C LEU A 85 17.15 -16.03 35.94
N LYS A 86 16.63 -15.46 37.04
CA LYS A 86 15.19 -15.25 37.21
C LYS A 86 14.62 -14.31 36.15
N GLU A 87 15.33 -13.23 35.83
CA GLU A 87 14.93 -12.29 34.78
C GLU A 87 14.95 -12.96 33.40
N PHE A 88 15.96 -13.79 33.11
CA PHE A 88 15.98 -14.62 31.91
C PHE A 88 14.74 -15.54 31.82
N LEU A 89 14.32 -16.12 32.96
CA LEU A 89 13.20 -17.04 33.05
C LEU A 89 11.83 -16.38 32.80
N ASN A 90 11.63 -15.10 33.16
CA ASN A 90 10.34 -14.41 33.14
C ASN A 90 9.58 -14.50 31.80
N ARG A 91 10.29 -14.63 30.67
CA ARG A 91 9.68 -14.83 29.33
C ARG A 91 10.04 -16.15 28.65
N LYS A 92 10.93 -16.95 29.25
CA LYS A 92 11.54 -18.14 28.63
C LYS A 92 11.31 -19.44 29.41
N LYS A 93 10.48 -19.39 30.46
CA LYS A 93 10.19 -20.52 31.36
C LYS A 93 9.86 -21.83 30.62
N ARG A 94 9.01 -21.74 29.60
CA ARG A 94 8.62 -22.91 28.79
C ARG A 94 9.79 -23.52 28.05
N GLN A 95 10.60 -22.70 27.36
CA GLN A 95 11.76 -23.16 26.60
C GLN A 95 12.81 -23.77 27.51
N VAL A 96 13.00 -23.21 28.71
CA VAL A 96 13.84 -23.79 29.74
C VAL A 96 13.34 -25.17 30.15
N GLU A 97 12.04 -25.32 30.41
CA GLU A 97 11.48 -26.61 30.83
C GLU A 97 11.60 -27.69 29.76
N THR A 98 11.30 -27.37 28.50
CA THR A 98 11.45 -28.29 27.37
C THR A 98 12.91 -28.68 27.20
N PHE A 99 13.81 -27.69 27.04
CA PHE A 99 15.24 -27.93 26.86
C PHE A 99 15.86 -28.73 28.00
N TYR A 100 15.43 -28.49 29.25
CA TYR A 100 15.95 -29.21 30.41
C TYR A 100 15.60 -30.69 30.39
N VAL A 101 14.38 -31.04 29.97
CA VAL A 101 13.97 -32.44 29.82
C VAL A 101 14.85 -33.11 28.79
N ASP A 102 14.98 -32.51 27.61
CA ASP A 102 15.76 -33.06 26.50
C ASP A 102 17.27 -33.19 26.83
N TYR A 103 17.83 -32.23 27.55
CA TYR A 103 19.26 -32.20 27.87
C TYR A 103 19.65 -33.21 28.97
N PHE A 104 18.74 -33.54 29.89
CA PHE A 104 19.04 -34.34 31.10
C PHE A 104 18.19 -35.61 31.28
N GLN A 105 17.31 -35.98 30.33
CA GLN A 105 16.30 -37.04 30.49
C GLN A 105 16.83 -38.40 30.97
N GLU A 106 18.12 -38.68 30.73
CA GLU A 106 18.80 -39.95 31.08
C GLU A 106 19.99 -39.79 32.03
N SER A 107 20.17 -38.62 32.65
CA SER A 107 21.31 -38.33 33.54
C SER A 107 20.97 -38.49 35.02
N GLU A 108 21.95 -38.92 35.84
CA GLU A 108 21.82 -39.00 37.31
C GLU A 108 21.59 -37.62 37.98
N GLY A 109 21.72 -36.50 37.24
CA GLY A 109 21.57 -35.12 37.72
C GLY A 109 20.22 -34.43 37.41
N TYR A 110 19.15 -35.19 37.11
CA TYR A 110 17.86 -34.61 36.75
C TYR A 110 17.08 -34.07 37.96
N TYR A 111 16.89 -32.73 38.03
CA TYR A 111 16.05 -32.08 39.03
C TYR A 111 14.58 -32.05 38.62
N LYS A 112 13.72 -32.73 39.39
CA LYS A 112 12.24 -32.66 39.31
C LYS A 112 11.67 -31.39 40.00
N SER A 113 12.43 -30.30 39.99
CA SER A 113 12.21 -29.11 40.82
C SER A 113 11.81 -27.93 39.94
N SER A 114 11.55 -26.75 40.52
CA SER A 114 11.04 -25.60 39.75
C SER A 114 11.97 -25.16 38.62
N SER A 115 11.42 -24.44 37.65
CA SER A 115 12.15 -23.96 36.46
C SER A 115 13.32 -23.03 36.83
N LEU A 116 13.28 -22.40 38.01
CA LEU A 116 14.39 -21.63 38.56
C LEU A 116 15.59 -22.54 38.89
N ILE A 117 15.36 -23.68 39.55
CA ILE A 117 16.41 -24.67 39.85
C ILE A 117 16.98 -25.24 38.55
N LYS A 118 16.10 -25.56 37.59
CA LYS A 118 16.49 -26.07 36.28
C LYS A 118 17.39 -25.10 35.51
N ILE A 119 17.06 -23.81 35.48
CA ILE A 119 17.87 -22.82 34.78
C ILE A 119 19.21 -22.55 35.47
N ILE A 120 19.26 -22.60 36.81
CA ILE A 120 20.51 -22.49 37.57
C ILE A 120 21.42 -23.68 37.26
N HIS A 121 20.87 -24.89 37.26
CA HIS A 121 21.63 -26.10 36.93
C HIS A 121 22.17 -26.07 35.49
N LEU A 122 21.34 -25.68 34.51
CA LEU A 122 21.78 -25.48 33.13
C LEU A 122 22.91 -24.46 33.02
N PHE A 123 22.78 -23.31 33.69
CA PHE A 123 23.81 -22.26 33.69
C PHE A 123 25.12 -22.72 34.34
N LYS A 124 25.07 -23.41 35.48
CA LYS A 124 26.26 -23.97 36.15
C LYS A 124 26.92 -25.08 35.34
N THR A 125 26.14 -25.84 34.58
CA THR A 125 26.66 -26.87 33.66
C THR A 125 27.38 -26.22 32.47
N SER A 126 26.73 -25.25 31.82
CA SER A 126 27.33 -24.46 30.75
C SER A 126 26.49 -23.21 30.47
N PRO A 127 27.06 -22.00 30.57
CA PRO A 127 26.35 -20.76 30.21
C PRO A 127 25.84 -20.73 28.77
N ILE A 128 26.45 -21.51 27.86
CA ILE A 128 26.03 -21.61 26.45
C ILE A 128 24.59 -22.15 26.33
N THR A 129 24.13 -22.95 27.29
CA THR A 129 22.74 -23.44 27.30
C THR A 129 21.73 -22.30 27.28
N LEU A 130 22.02 -21.15 27.89
CA LEU A 130 21.16 -19.97 27.82
C LEU A 130 21.11 -19.36 26.41
N VAL A 131 22.21 -19.39 25.68
CA VAL A 131 22.28 -18.92 24.28
C VAL A 131 21.45 -19.84 23.37
N GLU A 132 21.48 -21.15 23.61
CA GLU A 132 20.67 -22.12 22.87
C GLU A 132 19.18 -21.96 23.16
N ILE A 133 18.82 -21.85 24.44
CA ILE A 133 17.43 -21.58 24.87
C ILE A 133 16.93 -20.25 24.31
N TYR A 134 17.78 -19.22 24.26
CA TYR A 134 17.42 -17.95 23.66
C TYR A 134 17.18 -18.07 22.15
N SER A 135 18.04 -18.81 21.44
CA SER A 135 17.88 -19.07 20.01
C SER A 135 16.57 -19.81 19.72
N TRP A 136 16.22 -20.79 20.56
CA TRP A 136 14.96 -21.51 20.48
C TRP A 136 13.74 -20.62 20.79
N TYR A 137 13.86 -19.78 21.82
CA TYR A 137 12.84 -18.78 22.13
C TYR A 137 12.58 -17.82 20.95
N LEU A 138 13.64 -17.36 20.26
CA LEU A 138 13.47 -16.54 19.06
C LEU A 138 12.80 -17.29 17.91
N TRP A 139 13.11 -18.59 17.76
CA TRP A 139 12.51 -19.45 16.75
C TRP A 139 11.02 -19.66 16.93
N GLU A 140 10.61 -20.03 18.14
CA GLU A 140 9.21 -20.35 18.45
C GLU A 140 8.29 -19.12 18.45
N ASN A 141 8.83 -17.93 18.72
CA ASN A 141 8.05 -16.70 18.73
C ASN A 141 7.92 -16.04 17.36
N ARG A 142 8.57 -16.57 16.33
CA ARG A 142 8.44 -16.11 14.95
C ARG A 142 7.46 -17.01 14.19
N THR A 143 6.63 -16.39 13.37
CA THR A 143 5.68 -17.07 12.47
C THR A 143 6.38 -18.13 11.61
N SER A 144 5.66 -19.18 11.23
CA SER A 144 6.19 -20.24 10.35
C SER A 144 6.79 -19.68 9.06
N GLY A 145 7.87 -20.31 8.61
CA GLY A 145 8.64 -19.93 7.43
C GLY A 145 8.34 -20.76 6.19
N ASN A 146 9.16 -20.60 5.15
CA ASN A 146 9.13 -21.43 3.96
C ASN A 146 9.81 -22.78 4.23
N PHE A 147 9.20 -23.88 3.81
CA PHE A 147 9.73 -25.23 3.98
C PHE A 147 10.40 -25.75 2.71
N PHE A 148 11.50 -26.48 2.89
CA PHE A 148 12.29 -27.08 1.83
C PHE A 148 12.61 -28.53 2.18
N THR A 149 12.64 -29.39 1.17
CA THR A 149 13.27 -30.72 1.24
C THR A 149 14.66 -30.67 0.60
N VAL A 150 15.59 -31.44 1.15
CA VAL A 150 16.95 -31.56 0.63
C VAL A 150 17.12 -32.90 -0.05
N LYS A 151 17.66 -32.93 -1.28
CA LYS A 151 17.88 -34.20 -1.99
C LYS A 151 18.88 -35.11 -1.28
N ASN A 152 19.92 -34.53 -0.67
CA ASN A 152 20.93 -35.26 0.10
C ASN A 152 20.68 -35.04 1.59
N LYS A 153 20.79 -36.10 2.40
CA LYS A 153 20.60 -36.00 3.84
C LYS A 153 21.69 -35.12 4.48
N ILE A 154 21.28 -34.04 5.14
CA ILE A 154 22.19 -33.22 5.97
C ILE A 154 22.29 -33.86 7.34
N SER A 155 23.49 -34.27 7.75
CA SER A 155 23.68 -34.77 9.12
C SER A 155 23.69 -33.62 10.13
N PHE A 156 23.32 -33.91 11.38
CA PHE A 156 23.33 -32.94 12.46
C PHE A 156 24.72 -32.29 12.62
N ASP A 157 25.79 -33.08 12.58
CA ASP A 157 27.16 -32.57 12.69
C ASP A 157 27.56 -31.68 11.52
N GLN A 158 27.10 -31.98 10.30
CA GLN A 158 27.31 -31.13 9.12
C GLN A 158 26.57 -29.80 9.26
N ALA A 159 25.31 -29.83 9.68
CA ALA A 159 24.53 -28.61 9.91
C ALA A 159 25.19 -27.75 11.01
N LYS A 160 25.68 -28.36 12.09
CA LYS A 160 26.33 -27.65 13.21
C LYS A 160 27.60 -26.88 12.79
N LYS A 161 28.27 -27.29 11.71
CA LYS A 161 29.43 -26.56 11.16
C LYS A 161 29.07 -25.14 10.72
N ILE A 162 27.83 -24.87 10.33
CA ILE A 162 27.39 -23.54 9.87
C ILE A 162 27.63 -22.44 10.93
N SER A 163 27.48 -22.77 12.22
CA SER A 163 27.70 -21.83 13.33
C SER A 163 29.04 -22.00 14.05
N THR A 164 29.74 -23.12 13.85
CA THR A 164 30.96 -23.48 14.59
C THR A 164 32.25 -23.36 13.77
N ASP A 165 32.17 -23.60 12.47
CA ASP A 165 33.27 -23.47 11.50
C ASP A 165 33.27 -22.07 10.85
N GLY A 166 34.43 -21.43 10.88
CA GLY A 166 34.61 -20.10 10.31
C GLY A 166 34.33 -20.05 8.80
N ASN A 167 34.69 -21.10 8.06
CA ASN A 167 34.54 -21.14 6.61
C ASN A 167 33.07 -21.24 6.19
N TYR A 168 32.31 -22.14 6.82
CA TYR A 168 30.87 -22.26 6.56
C TYR A 168 30.12 -20.99 6.95
N SER A 169 30.42 -20.42 8.13
CA SER A 169 29.77 -19.18 8.58
C SER A 169 30.06 -18.00 7.63
N LYS A 170 31.30 -17.89 7.13
CA LYS A 170 31.69 -16.85 6.18
C LYS A 170 31.01 -17.04 4.83
N ALA A 171 30.99 -18.27 4.30
CA ALA A 171 30.32 -18.57 3.04
C ALA A 171 28.81 -18.24 3.07
N LEU A 172 28.12 -18.49 4.20
CA LEU A 172 26.73 -18.07 4.38
C LEU A 172 26.57 -16.54 4.38
N ILE A 173 27.43 -15.84 5.10
CA ILE A 173 27.42 -14.36 5.18
C ILE A 173 27.71 -13.75 3.81
N ASP A 174 28.70 -14.27 3.08
CA ASP A 174 29.10 -13.78 1.76
C ASP A 174 27.94 -13.95 0.75
N LYS A 175 27.21 -15.08 0.80
CA LYS A 175 26.04 -15.29 -0.05
C LYS A 175 24.89 -14.34 0.27
N LEU A 176 24.61 -14.13 1.55
CA LEU A 176 23.62 -13.15 2.00
C LEU A 176 24.00 -11.72 1.58
N TYR A 177 25.29 -11.38 1.67
CA TYR A 177 25.81 -10.09 1.25
C TYR A 177 25.62 -9.85 -0.26
N ILE A 178 25.95 -10.84 -1.09
CA ILE A 178 25.80 -10.77 -2.55
C ILE A 178 24.33 -10.62 -2.94
N GLU A 179 23.45 -11.50 -2.47
CA GLU A 179 22.03 -11.50 -2.86
C GLU A 179 21.26 -10.28 -2.33
N ALA A 180 21.71 -9.68 -1.23
CA ALA A 180 21.10 -8.47 -0.67
C ALA A 180 21.67 -7.15 -1.26
N GLY A 181 22.43 -7.22 -2.36
CA GLY A 181 22.93 -6.06 -3.10
C GLY A 181 24.19 -5.41 -2.53
N SER A 182 25.01 -6.16 -1.78
CA SER A 182 26.35 -5.74 -1.29
C SER A 182 26.39 -4.47 -0.43
N LYS A 183 25.27 -4.06 0.19
CA LYS A 183 25.20 -2.88 1.06
C LYS A 183 24.93 -3.20 2.54
N LYS A 184 24.61 -4.46 2.86
CA LYS A 184 24.06 -4.85 4.18
C LYS A 184 25.05 -5.77 4.91
N GLU A 185 25.35 -5.50 6.17
CA GLU A 185 26.23 -6.37 6.98
C GLU A 185 25.42 -7.47 7.66
N PHE A 186 25.94 -8.71 7.61
CA PHE A 186 25.33 -9.88 8.24
C PHE A 186 26.32 -10.56 9.20
N ARG A 187 25.81 -11.20 10.26
CA ARG A 187 26.57 -12.15 11.08
C ARG A 187 25.70 -13.32 11.54
N VAL A 188 26.29 -14.52 11.60
CA VAL A 188 25.68 -15.63 12.37
C VAL A 188 25.80 -15.26 13.84
N PHE A 189 24.67 -14.93 14.46
CA PHE A 189 24.60 -14.47 15.83
C PHE A 189 24.65 -15.62 16.83
N SER A 190 23.77 -16.60 16.70
CA SER A 190 23.71 -17.75 17.61
C SER A 190 23.10 -18.98 16.93
N HIS A 191 23.19 -20.13 17.60
CA HIS A 191 22.43 -21.32 17.27
C HIS A 191 21.86 -21.98 18.52
N GLY A 192 20.80 -22.76 18.36
CA GLY A 192 20.23 -23.62 19.40
C GLY A 192 20.06 -25.04 18.88
N THR A 193 20.35 -26.04 19.71
CA THR A 193 20.22 -27.45 19.36
C THR A 193 19.08 -28.11 20.13
N PHE A 194 18.41 -29.08 19.50
CA PHE A 194 17.29 -29.81 20.10
C PHE A 194 17.36 -31.29 19.72
N ASN A 195 17.39 -32.18 20.72
CA ASN A 195 17.45 -33.64 20.60
C ASN A 195 18.55 -34.20 19.68
N ASN A 196 19.63 -33.44 19.44
CA ASN A 196 20.63 -33.77 18.41
C ASN A 196 20.04 -34.06 17.01
N GLU A 197 18.83 -33.59 16.75
CA GLU A 197 18.10 -33.80 15.49
C GLU A 197 17.84 -32.46 14.78
N LYS A 198 17.56 -31.39 15.54
CA LYS A 198 17.23 -30.07 15.00
C LYS A 198 18.24 -29.02 15.41
N ILE A 199 18.57 -28.13 14.48
CA ILE A 199 19.42 -26.96 14.74
C ILE A 199 18.74 -25.72 14.21
N VAL A 200 18.58 -24.73 15.08
CA VAL A 200 18.11 -23.39 14.74
C VAL A 200 19.29 -22.45 14.64
N PHE A 201 19.32 -21.62 13.60
CA PHE A 201 20.30 -20.57 13.40
C PHE A 201 19.64 -19.19 13.48
N VAL A 202 20.30 -18.27 14.18
CA VAL A 202 19.92 -16.86 14.27
C VAL A 202 20.98 -16.04 13.56
N ILE A 203 20.56 -15.30 12.53
CA ILE A 203 21.40 -14.39 11.77
C ILE A 203 20.96 -12.96 12.08
N TYR A 204 21.92 -12.09 12.38
CA TYR A 204 21.69 -10.66 12.53
C TYR A 204 22.06 -9.94 11.24
N LYS A 205 21.13 -9.11 10.79
CA LYS A 205 21.33 -8.15 9.72
C LYS A 205 21.35 -6.75 10.31
N LYS A 206 22.40 -6.00 10.05
CA LYS A 206 22.53 -4.60 10.48
C LYS A 206 21.63 -3.70 9.63
N VAL A 207 20.80 -2.88 10.29
CA VAL A 207 19.87 -1.93 9.64
C VAL A 207 20.39 -0.51 9.76
N ASN A 208 20.78 -0.12 10.97
CA ASN A 208 21.23 1.23 11.26
C ASN A 208 22.40 1.20 12.25
N ASP A 209 23.27 2.21 12.18
CA ASP A 209 24.46 2.31 13.03
C ASP A 209 24.70 3.78 13.36
N THR A 210 24.01 4.24 14.40
CA THR A 210 23.99 5.65 14.78
C THR A 210 24.51 5.82 16.22
N PRO A 211 25.40 6.79 16.47
CA PRO A 211 25.72 7.19 17.83
C PRO A 211 24.50 7.87 18.45
N ARG A 212 24.00 7.34 19.57
CA ARG A 212 22.94 7.97 20.34
C ARG A 212 23.56 8.71 21.52
N ALA A 213 23.24 10.00 21.65
CA ALA A 213 23.66 10.78 22.81
C ALA A 213 23.07 10.17 24.08
N ASP A 214 23.91 10.00 25.08
CA ASP A 214 23.57 9.50 26.41
C ASP A 214 24.33 10.35 27.45
N PHE A 215 23.84 10.37 28.70
CA PHE A 215 24.31 11.28 29.74
C PHE A 215 25.80 11.10 30.07
N GLY A 216 26.31 9.87 30.01
CA GLY A 216 27.72 9.56 30.25
C GLY A 216 28.58 9.61 28.99
N ARG A 217 28.29 8.75 28.01
CA ARG A 217 29.02 8.66 26.74
C ARG A 217 28.08 8.27 25.62
N ALA A 218 28.27 8.82 24.42
CA ALA A 218 27.47 8.43 23.26
C ALA A 218 27.55 6.90 23.04
N VAL A 219 26.41 6.22 23.16
CA VAL A 219 26.31 4.78 22.94
C VAL A 219 26.00 4.55 21.46
N ARG A 220 26.87 3.81 20.78
CA ARG A 220 26.66 3.44 19.38
C ARG A 220 25.54 2.41 19.28
N ASN A 221 24.39 2.82 18.77
CA ASN A 221 23.23 1.96 18.61
C ASN A 221 23.31 1.26 17.23
N LYS A 222 23.50 -0.07 17.26
CA LYS A 222 23.51 -0.92 16.08
C LYS A 222 22.18 -1.67 16.00
N GLU A 223 21.24 -1.12 15.26
CA GLU A 223 19.94 -1.75 15.06
C GLU A 223 20.09 -3.00 14.19
N VAL A 224 19.50 -4.11 14.64
CA VAL A 224 19.57 -5.40 13.96
C VAL A 224 18.20 -6.01 13.75
N ILE A 225 18.04 -6.73 12.64
CA ILE A 225 16.89 -7.59 12.37
C ILE A 225 17.34 -9.05 12.36
N ASN A 226 16.49 -9.92 12.92
CA ASN A 226 16.74 -11.35 12.97
C ASN A 226 16.21 -12.03 11.70
N ILE A 227 17.05 -12.89 11.11
CA ILE A 227 16.70 -13.87 10.09
C ILE A 227 16.94 -15.24 10.72
N LEU A 228 15.99 -16.15 10.59
CA LEU A 228 16.07 -17.46 11.24
C LEU A 228 15.95 -18.57 10.20
N PHE A 229 16.67 -19.66 10.39
CA PHE A 229 16.38 -20.90 9.69
C PHE A 229 16.68 -22.11 10.57
N MET A 230 15.96 -23.21 10.35
CA MET A 230 16.11 -24.46 11.08
C MET A 230 16.42 -25.58 10.11
N VAL A 231 17.36 -26.45 10.48
CA VAL A 231 17.65 -27.71 9.80
C VAL A 231 17.15 -28.84 10.67
N ASP A 232 16.23 -29.65 10.15
CA ASP A 232 15.77 -30.90 10.76
C ASP A 232 16.46 -32.08 10.07
N SER A 233 17.45 -32.67 10.76
CA SER A 233 18.29 -33.75 10.22
C SER A 233 17.56 -35.10 10.18
N LYS A 234 16.46 -35.24 10.91
CA LYS A 234 15.64 -36.45 10.96
C LYS A 234 14.68 -36.48 9.78
N GLU A 235 13.90 -35.41 9.63
CA GLU A 235 12.91 -35.26 8.55
C GLU A 235 13.55 -34.80 7.23
N ASN A 236 14.83 -34.42 7.25
CA ASN A 236 15.57 -33.89 6.11
C ASN A 236 14.89 -32.67 5.47
N THR A 237 14.38 -31.79 6.33
CA THR A 237 13.68 -30.56 5.96
C THR A 237 14.38 -29.32 6.50
N ILE A 238 14.15 -28.20 5.84
CA ILE A 238 14.65 -26.89 6.25
C ILE A 238 13.49 -25.91 6.27
N GLU A 239 13.38 -25.14 7.36
CA GLU A 239 12.42 -24.04 7.46
C GLU A 239 13.18 -22.71 7.50
N ILE A 240 12.82 -21.76 6.64
CA ILE A 240 13.46 -20.43 6.56
C ILE A 240 12.45 -19.34 6.89
N LYS A 241 12.73 -18.53 7.91
CA LYS A 241 11.95 -17.37 8.34
C LYS A 241 12.74 -16.08 8.04
N ALA A 242 12.56 -15.56 6.81
CA ALA A 242 13.19 -14.33 6.32
C ALA A 242 12.15 -13.23 6.04
N ASN A 243 12.55 -11.95 6.06
CA ASN A 243 11.62 -10.83 5.90
C ASN A 243 11.46 -10.40 4.42
N ASN A 244 12.38 -10.81 3.54
CA ASN A 244 12.31 -10.54 2.11
C ASN A 244 12.86 -11.71 1.28
N LEU A 245 12.57 -11.68 -0.02
CA LEU A 245 12.92 -12.74 -0.97
C LEU A 245 14.45 -12.87 -1.17
N GLU A 246 15.18 -11.77 -1.12
CA GLU A 246 16.66 -11.74 -1.26
C GLU A 246 17.34 -12.55 -0.16
N GLU A 247 16.95 -12.32 1.10
CA GLU A 247 17.47 -13.03 2.28
C GLU A 247 17.16 -14.53 2.20
N LYS A 248 15.94 -14.88 1.79
CA LYS A 248 15.53 -16.27 1.54
C LYS A 248 16.41 -16.91 0.46
N LYS A 249 16.57 -16.23 -0.67
CA LYS A 249 17.39 -16.70 -1.81
C LYS A 249 18.84 -16.90 -1.42
N GLY A 250 19.43 -15.99 -0.64
CA GLY A 250 20.79 -16.13 -0.12
C GLY A 250 20.99 -17.38 0.75
N ILE A 251 20.06 -17.67 1.65
CA ILE A 251 20.11 -18.89 2.49
C ILE A 251 19.94 -20.14 1.62
N VAL A 252 18.96 -20.15 0.71
CA VAL A 252 18.71 -21.29 -0.19
C VAL A 252 19.92 -21.57 -1.08
N ASN A 253 20.53 -20.54 -1.67
CA ASN A 253 21.71 -20.68 -2.53
C ASN A 253 22.91 -21.22 -1.75
N TYR A 254 23.19 -20.66 -0.57
CA TYR A 254 24.24 -21.16 0.31
C TYR A 254 24.03 -22.64 0.64
N LEU A 255 22.83 -23.01 1.08
CA LEU A 255 22.56 -24.39 1.46
C LEU A 255 22.59 -25.34 0.26
N THR A 256 22.16 -24.86 -0.92
CA THR A 256 22.20 -25.63 -2.17
C THR A 256 23.62 -25.96 -2.59
N GLU A 257 24.53 -24.99 -2.51
CA GLU A 257 25.95 -25.16 -2.87
C GLU A 257 26.69 -26.07 -1.89
N ASN A 258 26.35 -26.02 -0.60
CA ASN A 258 27.08 -26.75 0.44
C ASN A 258 26.49 -28.13 0.76
N PHE A 259 25.20 -28.33 0.52
CA PHE A 259 24.48 -29.53 0.97
C PHE A 259 23.60 -30.18 -0.12
N GLY A 260 23.52 -29.59 -1.31
CA GLY A 260 22.80 -30.15 -2.47
C GLY A 260 21.43 -29.50 -2.72
N HIS A 261 20.84 -29.82 -3.87
CA HIS A 261 19.64 -29.14 -4.39
C HIS A 261 18.48 -29.14 -3.40
N MET A 262 17.98 -27.93 -3.12
CA MET A 262 16.80 -27.67 -2.29
C MET A 262 15.57 -27.65 -3.17
N THR A 263 14.53 -28.36 -2.79
CA THR A 263 13.21 -28.20 -3.41
C THR A 263 12.32 -27.53 -2.40
N GLU A 264 11.87 -26.31 -2.70
CA GLU A 264 10.82 -25.71 -1.89
C GLU A 264 9.62 -26.65 -1.92
N ILE A 265 9.09 -26.99 -0.74
CA ILE A 265 7.85 -27.75 -0.64
C ILE A 265 6.74 -26.80 -1.10
N ARG A 266 6.55 -26.77 -2.42
CA ARG A 266 5.38 -26.18 -3.04
C ARG A 266 4.25 -27.16 -2.77
N HIS A 267 3.56 -27.00 -1.65
CA HIS A 267 2.27 -27.65 -1.50
C HIS A 267 1.43 -27.24 -2.71
N SER A 268 1.02 -28.22 -3.53
CA SER A 268 -0.02 -28.02 -4.52
C SER A 268 -1.18 -27.31 -3.82
N GLY A 269 -1.58 -26.14 -4.31
CA GLY A 269 -2.58 -25.33 -3.64
C GLY A 269 -3.85 -26.16 -3.37
N PHE A 270 -4.41 -26.02 -2.18
CA PHE A 270 -5.66 -26.68 -1.82
C PHE A 270 -6.80 -26.09 -2.66
N SER A 271 -7.41 -26.93 -3.50
CA SER A 271 -8.52 -26.56 -4.38
C SER A 271 -9.80 -27.34 -4.10
N LYS A 272 -9.80 -28.23 -3.11
CA LYS A 272 -10.95 -29.09 -2.78
C LYS A 272 -11.94 -28.38 -1.83
N TYR A 273 -12.49 -27.25 -2.25
CA TYR A 273 -13.56 -26.54 -1.54
C TYR A 273 -14.63 -26.00 -2.50
N ASP A 274 -15.81 -25.70 -1.97
CA ASP A 274 -16.91 -25.04 -2.66
C ASP A 274 -17.08 -23.58 -2.18
N PRO A 275 -17.03 -22.56 -3.07
CA PRO A 275 -17.18 -21.17 -2.67
C PRO A 275 -18.47 -20.85 -1.91
N ALA A 276 -19.60 -21.43 -2.30
CA ALA A 276 -20.88 -21.16 -1.64
C ALA A 276 -20.88 -21.68 -0.19
N GLN A 277 -20.37 -22.91 0.01
CA GLN A 277 -20.14 -23.45 1.35
C GLN A 277 -19.19 -22.57 2.19
N ILE A 278 -18.10 -22.07 1.60
CA ILE A 278 -17.16 -21.18 2.32
C ILE A 278 -17.83 -19.87 2.73
N LYS A 279 -18.60 -19.23 1.84
CA LYS A 279 -19.38 -18.02 2.19
C LYS A 279 -20.30 -18.31 3.35
N GLU A 280 -21.04 -19.42 3.30
CA GLU A 280 -21.95 -19.81 4.36
C GLU A 280 -21.23 -20.04 5.70
N VAL A 281 -20.07 -20.70 5.70
CA VAL A 281 -19.34 -21.00 6.93
C VAL A 281 -18.68 -19.76 7.58
N PHE A 282 -18.29 -18.76 6.78
CA PHE A 282 -17.72 -17.52 7.31
C PHE A 282 -18.75 -16.43 7.61
N LEU A 283 -19.96 -16.54 7.06
CA LEU A 283 -21.06 -15.59 7.27
C LEU A 283 -22.18 -16.15 8.17
N SER A 284 -22.11 -17.42 8.56
CA SER A 284 -23.07 -18.08 9.46
C SER A 284 -22.41 -19.02 10.47
N SER A 285 -23.19 -19.47 11.46
CA SER A 285 -22.77 -20.41 12.49
C SER A 285 -22.48 -21.85 12.00
N LYS A 286 -22.77 -22.16 10.72
CA LYS A 286 -22.61 -23.50 10.14
C LYS A 286 -21.14 -23.97 10.11
N THR A 287 -20.93 -25.27 10.00
CA THR A 287 -19.61 -25.90 9.84
C THR A 287 -19.53 -26.60 8.49
N ALA A 288 -18.34 -26.63 7.89
CA ALA A 288 -18.13 -27.33 6.63
C ALA A 288 -18.35 -28.85 6.74
N SER A 289 -18.07 -29.44 7.92
CA SER A 289 -18.36 -30.85 8.20
C SER A 289 -19.83 -31.14 8.51
N GLY A 290 -20.66 -30.13 8.78
CA GLY A 290 -22.04 -30.29 9.26
C GLY A 290 -22.17 -30.72 10.72
N GLU A 291 -21.06 -30.89 11.43
CA GLU A 291 -20.99 -31.30 12.84
C GLU A 291 -20.59 -30.13 13.74
N GLU A 292 -21.09 -30.10 14.97
CA GLU A 292 -20.60 -29.16 15.98
C GLU A 292 -19.15 -29.49 16.38
N ILE A 293 -18.34 -28.45 16.52
CA ILE A 293 -16.92 -28.61 16.85
C ILE A 293 -16.73 -28.20 18.31
N GLU A 294 -16.63 -29.21 19.16
CA GLU A 294 -16.40 -29.02 20.58
C GLU A 294 -15.11 -28.24 20.84
N ASN A 295 -15.14 -27.35 21.83
CA ASN A 295 -13.95 -26.68 22.35
C ASN A 295 -13.15 -25.94 21.25
N PHE A 296 -13.84 -25.14 20.43
CA PHE A 296 -13.26 -24.30 19.38
C PHE A 296 -14.17 -23.08 19.10
N LEU A 297 -14.18 -22.12 20.03
CA LEU A 297 -15.08 -20.96 19.98
C LEU A 297 -14.42 -19.79 19.25
N ILE A 298 -15.07 -19.23 18.23
CA ILE A 298 -14.59 -18.04 17.52
C ILE A 298 -15.16 -16.80 18.21
N TYR A 299 -14.31 -15.94 18.77
CA TYR A 299 -14.78 -14.76 19.52
C TYR A 299 -14.48 -13.44 18.80
N LYS A 300 -13.69 -13.49 17.72
CA LYS A 300 -13.36 -12.31 16.91
C LYS A 300 -13.19 -12.71 15.46
N ILE A 301 -13.73 -11.91 14.53
CA ILE A 301 -13.40 -11.95 13.11
C ILE A 301 -13.20 -10.53 12.58
N THR A 302 -12.27 -10.36 11.66
CA THR A 302 -11.96 -9.08 11.01
C THR A 302 -11.99 -9.28 9.49
N PHE A 303 -12.78 -8.47 8.80
CA PHE A 303 -12.92 -8.43 7.35
C PHE A 303 -12.18 -7.21 6.79
N ARG A 304 -11.36 -7.40 5.74
CA ARG A 304 -10.53 -6.38 5.07
C ARG A 304 -11.31 -5.39 4.22
N GLY A 305 -12.49 -5.79 3.77
CA GLY A 305 -13.39 -5.02 2.94
C GLY A 305 -14.78 -5.00 3.56
N SER A 306 -15.52 -3.91 3.36
CA SER A 306 -16.94 -3.87 3.69
C SER A 306 -17.72 -3.07 2.65
N PRO A 307 -19.00 -3.42 2.39
CA PRO A 307 -19.88 -2.62 1.54
C PRO A 307 -20.23 -1.24 2.14
N LEU A 308 -19.87 -0.94 3.39
CA LEU A 308 -20.15 0.34 4.02
C LEU A 308 -19.26 1.45 3.47
N LYS A 309 -19.87 2.60 3.14
CA LYS A 309 -19.16 3.81 2.71
C LYS A 309 -18.14 4.24 3.77
N ASN A 310 -16.88 4.43 3.36
CA ASN A 310 -15.75 4.90 4.18
C ASN A 310 -15.23 3.95 5.27
N SER A 311 -15.71 2.70 5.32
CA SER A 311 -15.24 1.70 6.31
C SER A 311 -14.58 0.52 5.59
N PRO A 312 -13.26 0.59 5.32
CA PRO A 312 -12.57 -0.48 4.60
C PRO A 312 -12.52 -1.75 5.44
N GLU A 313 -12.20 -1.67 6.74
CA GLU A 313 -12.09 -2.83 7.62
C GLU A 313 -13.21 -2.87 8.68
N ILE A 314 -13.83 -4.03 8.89
CA ILE A 314 -14.80 -4.27 9.98
C ILE A 314 -14.30 -5.38 10.89
N SER A 315 -14.28 -5.13 12.20
CA SER A 315 -14.00 -6.15 13.20
C SER A 315 -15.19 -6.37 14.12
N LEU A 316 -15.64 -7.62 14.20
CA LEU A 316 -16.66 -8.08 15.13
C LEU A 316 -15.95 -8.84 16.26
N LYS A 317 -16.24 -8.49 17.52
CA LYS A 317 -15.61 -9.11 18.70
C LYS A 317 -16.59 -9.24 19.86
N LEU A 318 -16.61 -10.41 20.49
CA LEU A 318 -17.26 -10.67 21.77
C LEU A 318 -16.21 -11.23 22.75
N GLU A 319 -16.39 -11.02 24.06
CA GLU A 319 -15.35 -11.42 25.03
C GLU A 319 -15.41 -12.90 25.42
N ASN A 320 -16.62 -13.46 25.56
CA ASN A 320 -16.83 -14.79 26.12
C ASN A 320 -17.84 -15.66 25.36
N THR A 321 -18.39 -15.18 24.26
CA THR A 321 -19.41 -15.87 23.46
C THR A 321 -18.97 -15.98 22.00
N ASP A 322 -19.60 -16.89 21.27
CA ASP A 322 -19.34 -17.05 19.84
C ASP A 322 -19.78 -15.80 19.07
N ILE A 323 -19.00 -15.42 18.07
CA ILE A 323 -19.21 -14.20 17.29
C ILE A 323 -20.30 -14.33 16.24
N TRP A 324 -20.73 -15.56 15.92
CA TRP A 324 -21.62 -15.82 14.79
C TRP A 324 -22.95 -15.04 14.79
N PRO A 325 -23.65 -14.83 15.91
CA PRO A 325 -24.87 -14.01 15.88
C PRO A 325 -24.63 -12.59 15.34
N SER A 326 -23.49 -11.99 15.69
CA SER A 326 -23.10 -10.66 15.19
C SER A 326 -22.66 -10.71 13.73
N VAL A 327 -22.02 -11.80 13.29
CA VAL A 327 -21.62 -12.00 11.88
C VAL A 327 -22.85 -12.18 11.00
N GLU A 328 -23.79 -13.04 11.41
CA GLU A 328 -25.03 -13.29 10.69
C GLU A 328 -25.86 -12.01 10.57
N GLU A 329 -26.02 -11.25 11.66
CA GLU A 329 -26.74 -9.98 11.63
C GLU A 329 -26.05 -8.95 10.72
N ALA A 330 -24.71 -8.84 10.80
CA ALA A 330 -23.95 -7.93 9.95
C ALA A 330 -24.06 -8.31 8.46
N SER A 331 -24.04 -9.60 8.13
CA SER A 331 -24.20 -10.07 6.76
C SER A 331 -25.61 -9.81 6.23
N HIS A 332 -26.65 -10.12 7.01
CA HIS A 332 -28.05 -9.83 6.63
C HIS A 332 -28.32 -8.34 6.40
N LYS A 333 -27.65 -7.46 7.15
CA LYS A 333 -27.74 -6.00 6.96
C LYS A 333 -26.86 -5.47 5.82
N GLY A 334 -26.12 -6.33 5.13
CA GLY A 334 -25.21 -5.94 4.06
C GLY A 334 -23.97 -5.18 4.56
N CYS A 335 -23.63 -5.29 5.85
CA CYS A 335 -22.44 -4.65 6.41
C CYS A 335 -21.16 -5.44 6.10
N ILE A 336 -21.26 -6.74 5.86
CA ILE A 336 -20.14 -7.60 5.45
C ILE A 336 -20.58 -8.51 4.30
N ASP A 337 -19.66 -8.76 3.38
CA ASP A 337 -19.80 -9.75 2.31
C ASP A 337 -18.45 -10.46 2.13
N LEU A 338 -18.49 -11.66 1.54
CA LEU A 338 -17.32 -12.44 1.20
C LEU A 338 -17.27 -12.64 -0.32
N ALA A 339 -16.66 -11.67 -1.01
CA ALA A 339 -16.40 -11.76 -2.44
C ALA A 339 -15.20 -12.66 -2.75
N SER A 340 -14.27 -12.79 -1.79
CA SER A 340 -13.06 -13.61 -1.88
C SER A 340 -12.56 -14.05 -0.51
N LEU A 341 -11.77 -15.13 -0.44
CA LEU A 341 -11.08 -15.53 0.80
C LEU A 341 -10.10 -14.45 1.30
N LYS A 342 -9.66 -13.54 0.41
CA LYS A 342 -8.80 -12.40 0.76
C LYS A 342 -9.49 -11.43 1.72
N ASP A 343 -10.81 -11.39 1.72
CA ASP A 343 -11.61 -10.45 2.51
C ASP A 343 -11.54 -10.80 4.00
N ILE A 344 -11.15 -12.02 4.38
CA ILE A 344 -10.91 -12.37 5.77
C ILE A 344 -9.50 -11.90 6.14
N ALA A 345 -9.38 -10.94 7.06
CA ALA A 345 -8.09 -10.46 7.53
C ALA A 345 -7.47 -11.39 8.58
N ASN A 346 -8.24 -11.64 9.63
CA ASN A 346 -7.88 -12.49 10.74
C ASN A 346 -9.12 -12.88 11.55
N PHE A 347 -9.02 -13.94 12.33
CA PHE A 347 -10.00 -14.27 13.35
C PHE A 347 -9.30 -14.87 14.56
N SER A 348 -9.92 -14.73 15.73
CA SER A 348 -9.38 -15.26 16.97
C SER A 348 -10.34 -16.28 17.56
N PHE A 349 -9.75 -17.39 18.03
CA PHE A 349 -10.49 -18.48 18.62
C PHE A 349 -9.96 -18.79 20.02
N ARG A 350 -10.83 -19.44 20.81
CA ARG A 350 -10.54 -19.91 22.16
C ARG A 350 -10.82 -21.41 22.22
N THR A 351 -9.87 -22.11 22.80
CA THR A 351 -10.00 -23.47 23.34
C THR A 351 -9.88 -23.39 24.86
N ASP A 352 -10.20 -24.45 25.59
CA ASP A 352 -10.07 -24.54 27.05
C ASP A 352 -8.63 -24.28 27.51
N LYS A 353 -7.66 -24.59 26.66
CA LYS A 353 -6.23 -24.50 26.98
C LYS A 353 -5.58 -23.22 26.47
N THR A 354 -6.06 -22.63 25.37
CA THR A 354 -5.38 -21.52 24.68
C THR A 354 -6.31 -20.58 23.93
N LYS A 355 -5.89 -19.31 23.78
CA LYS A 355 -6.50 -18.32 22.89
C LYS A 355 -5.51 -17.97 21.78
N LYS A 356 -5.91 -18.12 20.52
CA LYS A 356 -5.04 -17.97 19.36
C LYS A 356 -5.69 -17.15 18.26
N THR A 357 -4.85 -16.57 17.40
CA THR A 357 -5.29 -15.81 16.23
C THR A 357 -4.80 -16.50 14.97
N VAL A 358 -5.67 -16.62 13.99
CA VAL A 358 -5.35 -17.03 12.62
C VAL A 358 -5.38 -15.80 11.75
N ARG A 359 -4.33 -15.62 10.94
CA ARG A 359 -4.16 -14.52 10.00
C ARG A 359 -4.20 -15.05 8.57
N SER A 360 -4.88 -14.34 7.71
CA SER A 360 -4.87 -14.58 6.26
C SER A 360 -3.76 -13.77 5.62
N GLN A 361 -2.97 -14.40 4.73
CA GLN A 361 -1.94 -13.77 3.93
C GLN A 361 -2.25 -13.99 2.45
N VAL A 362 -2.19 -12.91 1.65
CA VAL A 362 -2.35 -13.00 0.19
C VAL A 362 -0.98 -13.24 -0.42
N LEU A 363 -0.80 -14.36 -1.09
CA LEU A 363 0.45 -14.73 -1.76
C LEU A 363 0.61 -13.94 -3.08
N PRO A 364 1.83 -13.83 -3.62
CA PRO A 364 2.04 -13.20 -4.94
C PRO A 364 1.24 -13.83 -6.07
N SER A 365 0.83 -15.11 -5.97
CA SER A 365 -0.05 -15.76 -6.95
C SER A 365 -1.52 -15.38 -6.86
N GLY A 366 -1.94 -14.61 -5.84
CA GLY A 366 -3.35 -14.35 -5.51
C GLY A 366 -3.99 -15.42 -4.62
N ASP A 367 -3.28 -16.52 -4.35
CA ASP A 367 -3.72 -17.57 -3.43
C ASP A 367 -3.64 -17.10 -1.96
N ILE A 368 -4.42 -17.75 -1.09
CA ILE A 368 -4.55 -17.35 0.31
C ILE A 368 -3.89 -18.36 1.23
N LEU A 369 -3.11 -17.88 2.20
CA LEU A 369 -2.50 -18.69 3.24
C LEU A 369 -3.03 -18.29 4.62
N PHE A 370 -3.73 -19.20 5.28
CA PHE A 370 -4.10 -19.03 6.69
C PHE A 370 -2.98 -19.56 7.59
N THR A 371 -2.49 -18.69 8.47
CA THR A 371 -1.42 -19.00 9.43
C THR A 371 -1.93 -18.74 10.84
N MET A 372 -1.72 -19.68 11.75
CA MET A 372 -2.05 -19.49 13.16
C MET A 372 -0.82 -19.07 13.95
N GLU A 373 -1.01 -18.16 14.91
CA GLU A 373 -0.04 -17.85 15.95
C GLU A 373 0.16 -19.08 16.86
N ASP A 374 1.15 -19.91 16.56
CA ASP A 374 1.39 -21.18 17.26
C ASP A 374 2.38 -21.05 18.44
N SER A 375 2.90 -19.86 18.72
CA SER A 375 3.80 -19.56 19.84
C SER A 375 3.23 -20.10 21.16
N GLY A 376 3.89 -21.03 21.85
CA GLY A 376 3.31 -21.60 23.08
C GLY A 376 2.58 -22.94 22.93
N LEU A 377 2.29 -23.43 21.72
CA LEU A 377 1.56 -24.69 21.51
C LEU A 377 2.47 -25.93 21.49
N LEU A 378 1.93 -27.05 22.01
CA LEU A 378 2.51 -28.39 21.85
C LEU A 378 2.18 -28.94 20.45
N PRO A 379 3.03 -29.80 19.84
CA PRO A 379 2.79 -30.37 18.51
C PRO A 379 1.43 -31.08 18.37
N GLU A 380 1.04 -31.88 19.36
CA GLU A 380 -0.25 -32.59 19.38
C GLU A 380 -1.45 -31.62 19.37
N MET A 381 -1.37 -30.55 20.16
CA MET A 381 -2.40 -29.51 20.18
C MET A 381 -2.46 -28.74 18.85
N LYS A 382 -1.31 -28.56 18.18
CA LYS A 382 -1.24 -27.92 16.87
C LYS A 382 -1.95 -28.76 15.81
N GLU A 383 -1.72 -30.08 15.78
CA GLU A 383 -2.43 -30.98 14.86
C GLU A 383 -3.93 -31.06 15.17
N LEU A 384 -4.30 -31.12 16.45
CA LEU A 384 -5.72 -31.07 16.86
C LEU A 384 -6.41 -29.79 16.38
N ILE A 385 -5.76 -28.63 16.50
CA ILE A 385 -6.31 -27.36 16.04
C ILE A 385 -6.41 -27.32 14.51
N LYS A 386 -5.42 -27.86 13.78
CA LYS A 386 -5.49 -27.96 12.31
C LYS A 386 -6.68 -28.80 11.85
N ASP A 387 -6.94 -29.93 12.50
CA ASP A 387 -8.10 -30.78 12.21
C ASP A 387 -9.42 -30.05 12.49
N LYS A 388 -9.56 -29.44 13.66
CA LYS A 388 -10.75 -28.65 14.01
C LYS A 388 -10.97 -27.49 13.05
N PHE A 389 -9.91 -26.81 12.64
CA PHE A 389 -9.99 -25.73 11.67
C PHE A 389 -10.48 -26.23 10.31
N LEU A 390 -9.93 -27.34 9.81
CA LEU A 390 -10.34 -27.96 8.55
C LEU A 390 -11.81 -28.40 8.59
N ARG A 391 -12.26 -29.01 9.70
CA ARG A 391 -13.67 -29.40 9.88
C ARG A 391 -14.61 -28.19 9.96
N LYS A 392 -14.17 -27.11 10.63
CA LYS A 392 -14.99 -25.89 10.78
C LYS A 392 -15.15 -25.20 9.44
N PHE A 393 -14.03 -24.93 8.77
CA PHE A 393 -13.96 -24.02 7.62
C PHE A 393 -13.87 -24.72 6.26
N GLY A 394 -13.63 -26.03 6.20
CA GLY A 394 -13.46 -26.77 4.94
C GLY A 394 -12.15 -26.47 4.20
N ILE A 395 -11.27 -25.65 4.81
CA ILE A 395 -9.98 -25.24 4.26
C ILE A 395 -8.85 -25.47 5.29
N PRO A 396 -7.63 -25.81 4.84
CA PRO A 396 -6.50 -26.12 5.73
C PRO A 396 -5.76 -24.87 6.23
N LEU A 397 -5.10 -25.00 7.40
CA LEU A 397 -4.05 -24.06 7.82
C LEU A 397 -2.72 -24.41 7.15
N TYR A 398 -1.84 -23.41 7.03
CA TYR A 398 -0.45 -23.52 6.57
C TYR A 398 -0.27 -24.13 5.17
N THR A 399 -1.35 -24.23 4.39
CA THR A 399 -1.34 -24.69 3.01
C THR A 399 -1.90 -23.56 2.14
N PRO A 400 -1.25 -23.19 1.02
CA PRO A 400 -1.83 -22.25 0.07
C PRO A 400 -3.19 -22.74 -0.43
N ILE A 401 -4.20 -21.88 -0.40
CA ILE A 401 -5.55 -22.16 -0.90
C ILE A 401 -5.73 -21.44 -2.22
N VAL A 402 -6.09 -22.21 -3.23
CA VAL A 402 -6.32 -21.73 -4.59
C VAL A 402 -7.53 -20.81 -4.58
N ASN A 403 -7.38 -19.52 -4.84
CA ASN A 403 -8.48 -18.56 -4.66
C ASN A 403 -9.34 -18.30 -5.92
N ASP A 404 -9.04 -18.94 -7.05
CA ASP A 404 -9.67 -18.67 -8.36
C ASP A 404 -11.12 -19.12 -8.49
N LYS A 405 -11.65 -19.86 -7.51
CA LYS A 405 -13.06 -20.22 -7.49
C LYS A 405 -13.97 -19.06 -7.08
N PHE A 406 -13.40 -17.99 -6.55
CA PHE A 406 -14.08 -16.71 -6.31
C PHE A 406 -13.79 -15.75 -7.47
N ASP A 407 -14.78 -14.94 -7.87
CA ASP A 407 -14.62 -14.01 -9.00
C ASP A 407 -13.47 -13.01 -8.76
N GLU A 408 -13.39 -12.43 -7.57
CA GLU A 408 -12.28 -11.53 -7.20
C GLU A 408 -10.93 -12.26 -7.08
N GLY A 409 -10.93 -13.54 -6.67
CA GLY A 409 -9.71 -14.32 -6.64
C GLY A 409 -9.23 -14.70 -8.04
N LYS A 410 -10.15 -14.93 -8.98
CA LYS A 410 -9.84 -15.14 -10.41
C LYS A 410 -9.28 -13.86 -11.05
N ALA A 411 -9.81 -12.70 -10.67
CA ALA A 411 -9.26 -11.40 -11.04
C ALA A 411 -7.79 -11.25 -10.58
N ASP A 412 -7.51 -11.51 -9.30
CA ASP A 412 -6.15 -11.45 -8.75
C ASP A 412 -5.17 -12.40 -9.48
N LYS A 413 -5.65 -13.60 -9.86
CA LYS A 413 -4.83 -14.55 -10.65
C LYS A 413 -4.58 -14.08 -12.07
N THR A 414 -5.57 -13.45 -12.70
CA THR A 414 -5.43 -12.88 -14.05
C THR A 414 -4.33 -11.83 -14.04
N ASP A 415 -4.36 -10.89 -13.09
CA ASP A 415 -3.30 -9.89 -12.93
C ASP A 415 -1.95 -10.53 -12.57
N TYR A 416 -1.92 -11.58 -11.73
CA TYR A 416 -0.68 -12.31 -11.46
C TYR A 416 -0.04 -12.88 -12.73
N VAL A 417 -0.84 -13.53 -13.60
CA VAL A 417 -0.38 -14.11 -14.87
C VAL A 417 0.13 -13.02 -15.80
N MET A 418 -0.63 -11.93 -15.97
CA MET A 418 -0.24 -10.81 -16.82
C MET A 418 1.01 -10.09 -16.31
N GLY A 419 1.26 -10.10 -15.00
CA GLY A 419 2.49 -9.55 -14.41
C GLY A 419 3.73 -10.43 -14.55
N GLN A 420 3.64 -11.65 -15.13
CA GLN A 420 4.80 -12.52 -15.35
C GLN A 420 5.48 -12.24 -16.68
N SER A 421 6.82 -12.21 -16.66
CA SER A 421 7.63 -12.05 -17.88
C SER A 421 8.05 -13.37 -18.54
N ASN A 422 7.80 -14.51 -17.89
CA ASN A 422 8.20 -15.82 -18.40
C ASN A 422 7.15 -16.89 -18.05
N SER A 423 6.79 -17.74 -19.00
CA SER A 423 5.74 -18.76 -18.80
C SER A 423 6.12 -19.82 -17.77
N LYS A 424 7.42 -20.08 -17.54
CA LYS A 424 7.90 -20.97 -16.47
C LYS A 424 7.67 -20.40 -15.07
N ALA A 425 7.54 -19.08 -14.94
CA ALA A 425 7.28 -18.43 -13.66
C ALA A 425 5.80 -18.54 -13.25
N VAL A 426 4.91 -18.82 -14.20
CA VAL A 426 3.48 -19.01 -13.96
C VAL A 426 3.25 -20.33 -13.20
N SER A 427 2.48 -20.25 -12.12
CA SER A 427 2.13 -21.43 -11.33
C SER A 427 1.29 -22.42 -12.14
N GLU A 428 1.41 -23.71 -11.84
CA GLU A 428 0.70 -24.78 -12.56
C GLU A 428 -0.83 -24.57 -12.56
N GLY A 429 -1.39 -24.14 -11.42
CA GLY A 429 -2.81 -23.82 -11.30
C GLY A 429 -3.28 -22.57 -12.04
N ALA A 430 -2.37 -21.76 -12.60
CA ALA A 430 -2.69 -20.55 -13.36
C ALA A 430 -2.46 -20.72 -14.88
N ARG A 431 -1.98 -21.89 -15.33
CA ARG A 431 -1.72 -22.14 -16.77
C ARG A 431 -2.97 -22.03 -17.65
N GLY A 432 -4.12 -22.52 -17.17
CA GLY A 432 -5.36 -22.39 -17.94
C GLY A 432 -5.79 -20.93 -18.19
N ILE A 433 -5.46 -20.02 -17.26
CA ILE A 433 -5.68 -18.59 -17.44
C ILE A 433 -4.70 -18.05 -18.49
N LEU A 434 -3.42 -18.42 -18.41
CA LEU A 434 -2.41 -18.05 -19.41
C LEU A 434 -2.83 -18.47 -20.82
N ASP A 435 -3.24 -19.73 -20.99
CA ASP A 435 -3.66 -20.28 -22.28
C ASP A 435 -4.86 -19.50 -22.86
N THR A 436 -5.81 -19.09 -22.00
CA THR A 436 -6.96 -18.26 -22.40
C THR A 436 -6.51 -16.87 -22.84
N LEU A 437 -5.63 -16.21 -22.07
CA LEU A 437 -5.12 -14.88 -22.40
C LEU A 437 -4.28 -14.87 -23.69
N ILE A 438 -3.55 -15.94 -23.97
CA ILE A 438 -2.83 -16.13 -25.25
C ILE A 438 -3.81 -16.34 -26.39
N ALA A 439 -4.83 -17.20 -26.22
CA ALA A 439 -5.83 -17.46 -27.25
C ALA A 439 -6.64 -16.21 -27.63
N GLU A 440 -6.89 -15.33 -26.67
CA GLU A 440 -7.55 -14.03 -26.89
C GLU A 440 -6.59 -12.94 -27.42
N GLY A 441 -5.30 -13.23 -27.53
CA GLY A 441 -4.27 -12.31 -28.01
C GLY A 441 -3.95 -11.18 -27.02
N LEU A 442 -4.28 -11.33 -25.74
CA LEU A 442 -3.96 -10.35 -24.69
C LEU A 442 -2.51 -10.49 -24.20
N ILE A 443 -1.95 -11.70 -24.32
CA ILE A 443 -0.54 -12.02 -24.07
C ILE A 443 0.05 -12.66 -25.32
N GLU A 444 1.25 -12.24 -25.71
CA GLU A 444 2.07 -12.91 -26.71
C GLU A 444 3.16 -13.75 -26.00
N GLU A 445 3.28 -15.03 -26.38
CA GLU A 445 4.38 -15.90 -25.92
C GLU A 445 5.42 -16.03 -27.03
N THR A 446 6.64 -15.55 -26.77
CA THR A 446 7.77 -15.65 -27.70
C THR A 446 8.87 -16.53 -27.12
N LYS A 447 9.44 -17.42 -27.95
CA LYS A 447 10.60 -18.22 -27.54
C LYS A 447 11.88 -17.41 -27.70
N SER A 448 12.70 -17.39 -26.66
CA SER A 448 14.05 -16.84 -26.69
C SER A 448 15.07 -17.92 -26.35
N TYR A 449 16.12 -17.99 -27.15
CA TYR A 449 17.18 -18.97 -27.02
C TYR A 449 18.41 -18.30 -26.41
N TYR A 450 19.05 -18.99 -25.48
CA TYR A 450 20.26 -18.51 -24.82
C TYR A 450 21.35 -19.57 -24.87
N MET A 451 22.58 -19.08 -24.97
CA MET A 451 23.81 -19.83 -24.86
C MET A 451 24.54 -19.36 -23.61
N ALA A 452 24.97 -20.30 -22.77
CA ALA A 452 25.82 -20.07 -21.62
C ALA A 452 27.16 -20.80 -21.80
N CYS A 453 28.27 -20.09 -21.75
CA CYS A 453 29.60 -20.71 -21.74
C CYS A 453 30.00 -21.11 -20.32
N GLU A 454 30.39 -22.37 -20.12
CA GLU A 454 30.78 -22.88 -18.78
C GLU A 454 32.10 -22.29 -18.25
N ALA A 455 33.00 -21.85 -19.13
CA ALA A 455 34.31 -21.34 -18.74
C ALA A 455 34.29 -19.84 -18.35
N CYS A 456 33.56 -19.01 -19.11
CA CYS A 456 33.50 -17.57 -18.87
C CYS A 456 32.16 -17.07 -18.32
N ASN A 457 31.19 -17.96 -18.09
CA ASN A 457 29.83 -17.64 -17.64
C ASN A 457 29.12 -16.58 -18.49
N THR A 458 29.53 -16.43 -19.76
CA THR A 458 28.89 -15.48 -20.66
C THR A 458 27.56 -16.05 -21.12
N LEU A 459 26.49 -15.31 -20.88
CA LEU A 459 25.13 -15.60 -21.37
C LEU A 459 24.87 -14.73 -22.61
N LYS A 460 24.68 -15.35 -23.78
CA LYS A 460 24.30 -14.67 -25.02
C LYS A 460 22.93 -15.13 -25.48
N ARG A 461 22.10 -14.19 -25.93
CA ARG A 461 20.86 -14.49 -26.66
C ARG A 461 21.22 -14.88 -28.10
N ILE A 462 20.62 -15.96 -28.61
CA ILE A 462 20.77 -16.41 -30.01
C ILE A 462 19.41 -16.33 -30.70
N GLU A 463 19.39 -16.11 -32.02
CA GLU A 463 18.16 -15.81 -32.77
C GLU A 463 17.31 -17.05 -33.02
N SER A 464 17.95 -18.22 -33.16
CA SER A 464 17.26 -19.48 -33.42
C SER A 464 17.86 -20.66 -32.67
N ASP A 465 17.10 -21.76 -32.68
CA ASP A 465 17.53 -23.04 -32.13
C ASP A 465 18.70 -23.66 -32.93
N GLU A 466 18.98 -23.19 -34.14
CA GLU A 466 19.95 -23.80 -35.07
C GLU A 466 21.31 -23.07 -35.09
N GLU A 467 21.41 -21.86 -34.53
CA GLU A 467 22.61 -20.99 -34.57
C GLU A 467 23.55 -21.18 -33.36
N LEU A 468 23.91 -22.42 -33.03
CA LEU A 468 24.86 -22.66 -31.95
C LEU A 468 26.30 -22.62 -32.51
N PRO A 469 27.11 -21.57 -32.25
CA PRO A 469 28.52 -21.58 -32.65
C PRO A 469 29.28 -22.72 -31.98
N ASP A 470 30.30 -23.25 -32.66
CA ASP A 470 31.12 -24.36 -32.18
C ASP A 470 31.96 -24.00 -30.95
N GLU A 471 32.28 -22.71 -30.77
CA GLU A 471 33.10 -22.20 -29.68
C GLU A 471 32.56 -20.85 -29.16
N CYS A 472 32.75 -20.61 -27.86
CA CYS A 472 32.56 -19.29 -27.26
C CYS A 472 33.66 -18.31 -27.71
N ASP A 473 33.43 -16.99 -27.62
CA ASP A 473 34.46 -15.96 -27.82
C ASP A 473 35.73 -16.16 -26.97
N CYS A 474 35.64 -16.93 -25.86
CA CYS A 474 36.78 -17.30 -25.02
C CYS A 474 37.52 -18.57 -25.47
N GLY A 475 37.14 -19.18 -26.61
CA GLY A 475 37.72 -20.42 -27.17
C GLY A 475 37.25 -21.71 -26.50
N ASN A 476 36.20 -21.66 -25.66
CA ASN A 476 35.67 -22.86 -25.01
C ASN A 476 34.54 -23.49 -25.86
N PRO A 477 34.64 -24.78 -26.22
CA PRO A 477 33.59 -25.49 -26.96
C PRO A 477 32.42 -25.94 -26.07
N SER A 478 32.57 -25.93 -24.74
CA SER A 478 31.51 -26.36 -23.82
C SER A 478 30.46 -25.27 -23.60
N LEU A 479 29.44 -25.29 -24.46
CA LEU A 479 28.31 -24.36 -24.49
C LEU A 479 27.02 -25.06 -24.03
N LYS A 480 26.33 -24.48 -23.05
CA LYS A 480 25.01 -24.90 -22.60
C LYS A 480 23.93 -24.09 -23.28
N LYS A 481 22.89 -24.78 -23.74
CA LYS A 481 21.68 -24.15 -24.27
C LYS A 481 20.61 -24.05 -23.21
N SER A 482 19.90 -22.94 -23.20
CA SER A 482 18.62 -22.82 -22.49
C SER A 482 17.61 -22.08 -23.34
N THR A 483 16.39 -22.61 -23.40
CA THR A 483 15.26 -21.96 -24.05
C THR A 483 14.34 -21.41 -22.98
N ASP A 484 13.92 -20.15 -23.12
CA ASP A 484 12.91 -19.53 -22.30
C ASP A 484 11.74 -19.04 -23.14
N SER A 485 10.55 -19.13 -22.57
CA SER A 485 9.34 -18.55 -23.14
C SER A 485 9.08 -17.22 -22.45
N LEU A 486 9.25 -16.13 -23.18
CA LEU A 486 8.97 -14.78 -22.71
C LEU A 486 7.50 -14.44 -22.97
N LEU A 487 6.88 -13.78 -22.00
CA LEU A 487 5.51 -13.29 -22.09
C LEU A 487 5.54 -11.76 -22.24
N SER A 488 4.79 -11.23 -23.20
CA SER A 488 4.59 -9.80 -23.41
C SER A 488 3.11 -9.45 -23.47
N ILE A 489 2.75 -8.30 -22.91
CA ILE A 489 1.37 -7.81 -22.84
C ILE A 489 1.03 -7.01 -24.11
N GLU A 490 -0.05 -7.38 -24.78
CA GLU A 490 -0.55 -6.67 -25.96
C GLU A 490 -1.43 -5.49 -25.57
N THR A 491 -0.79 -4.39 -25.15
CA THR A 491 -1.47 -3.18 -24.65
C THR A 491 -2.48 -2.60 -25.66
N SER A 492 -2.21 -2.75 -26.97
CA SER A 492 -3.11 -2.27 -28.03
C SER A 492 -4.43 -3.04 -28.07
N ILE A 493 -4.39 -4.36 -27.90
CA ILE A 493 -5.55 -5.25 -27.88
C ILE A 493 -6.32 -5.06 -26.57
N ILE A 494 -5.62 -4.94 -25.43
CA ILE A 494 -6.24 -4.62 -24.14
C ILE A 494 -6.95 -3.27 -24.17
N THR A 495 -6.35 -2.25 -24.77
CA THR A 495 -6.98 -0.93 -24.92
C THR A 495 -8.25 -1.02 -25.76
N LYS A 496 -8.23 -1.84 -26.82
CA LYS A 496 -9.43 -2.09 -27.64
C LYS A 496 -10.51 -2.82 -26.84
N TYR A 497 -10.14 -3.85 -26.08
CA TYR A 497 -11.05 -4.56 -25.17
C TYR A 497 -11.73 -3.59 -24.19
N ILE A 498 -10.96 -2.73 -23.54
CA ILE A 498 -11.47 -1.73 -22.58
C ILE A 498 -12.40 -0.71 -23.28
N LYS A 499 -12.07 -0.27 -24.50
CA LYS A 499 -12.97 0.61 -25.27
C LYS A 499 -14.29 -0.07 -25.56
N ASP A 500 -14.26 -1.34 -25.93
CA ASP A 500 -15.46 -2.11 -26.28
C ASP A 500 -16.32 -2.39 -25.04
N SER A 501 -15.71 -2.68 -23.88
CA SER A 501 -16.43 -2.83 -22.59
C SER A 501 -17.06 -1.52 -22.09
N LEU A 502 -16.48 -0.36 -22.43
CA LEU A 502 -17.03 0.94 -22.06
C LEU A 502 -18.24 1.37 -22.89
N ARG A 503 -18.40 0.88 -24.14
CA ARG A 503 -19.46 1.37 -25.04
C ARG A 503 -20.87 1.24 -24.46
N PRO A 504 -21.28 0.10 -23.86
CA PRO A 504 -22.62 -0.02 -23.29
C PRO A 504 -22.86 1.01 -22.18
N PHE A 505 -21.88 1.21 -21.30
CA PHE A 505 -21.93 2.23 -20.25
C PHE A 505 -22.07 3.64 -20.84
N CYS A 506 -21.31 3.95 -21.89
CA CYS A 506 -21.39 5.25 -22.56
C CYS A 506 -22.77 5.49 -23.17
N GLU A 507 -23.32 4.49 -23.88
CA GLU A 507 -24.62 4.58 -24.55
C GLU A 507 -25.78 4.75 -23.55
N GLU A 508 -25.78 4.00 -22.44
CA GLU A 508 -26.84 4.08 -21.44
C GLU A 508 -26.78 5.35 -20.59
N LYS A 509 -25.58 5.77 -20.16
CA LYS A 509 -25.40 6.89 -19.23
C LYS A 509 -25.12 8.23 -19.94
N GLY A 510 -25.25 8.29 -21.27
CA GLY A 510 -25.11 9.53 -22.05
C GLY A 510 -23.69 10.08 -22.15
N TRP A 511 -22.67 9.22 -22.07
CA TRP A 511 -21.28 9.61 -22.33
C TRP A 511 -20.94 9.51 -23.81
N SER A 512 -20.02 10.38 -24.25
CA SER A 512 -19.42 10.29 -25.57
C SER A 512 -18.60 9.01 -25.72
N LYS A 513 -18.38 8.58 -26.97
CA LYS A 513 -17.53 7.42 -27.26
C LYS A 513 -16.10 7.69 -26.77
N PRO A 514 -15.38 6.66 -26.25
CA PRO A 514 -14.00 6.84 -25.78
C PRO A 514 -13.09 7.42 -26.88
N LYS A 515 -12.56 8.63 -26.66
CA LYS A 515 -11.62 9.29 -27.56
C LYS A 515 -10.19 9.16 -27.06
N ASP A 516 -9.26 8.75 -27.92
CA ASP A 516 -7.84 8.74 -27.58
C ASP A 516 -7.32 10.17 -27.39
N SER A 517 -6.62 10.39 -26.29
CA SER A 517 -5.98 11.66 -25.92
C SER A 517 -4.56 11.40 -25.44
N LYS A 518 -3.71 12.42 -25.56
CA LYS A 518 -2.31 12.35 -25.10
C LYS A 518 -1.99 13.55 -24.24
N ILE A 519 -1.21 13.32 -23.19
CA ILE A 519 -0.63 14.35 -22.35
C ILE A 519 0.88 14.14 -22.28
N LYS A 520 1.65 15.23 -22.30
CA LYS A 520 3.08 15.20 -21.98
C LYS A 520 3.28 15.54 -20.51
N ILE A 521 4.08 14.73 -19.83
CA ILE A 521 4.46 14.95 -18.43
C ILE A 521 5.98 14.81 -18.32
N GLY A 522 6.68 15.95 -18.34
CA GLY A 522 8.13 15.99 -18.56
C GLY A 522 8.49 15.60 -19.99
N GLU A 523 9.42 14.65 -20.14
CA GLU A 523 9.84 14.13 -21.46
C GLU A 523 8.94 13.00 -21.98
N ASP A 524 8.12 12.41 -21.11
CA ASP A 524 7.28 11.26 -21.43
C ASP A 524 5.90 11.69 -21.95
N SER A 525 5.37 10.93 -22.92
CA SER A 525 3.99 11.09 -23.40
C SER A 525 3.13 9.93 -22.91
N TYR A 526 2.02 10.26 -22.26
CA TYR A 526 1.05 9.30 -21.75
C TYR A 526 -0.24 9.39 -22.55
N SER A 527 -0.80 8.23 -22.91
CA SER A 527 -2.08 8.14 -23.61
C SER A 527 -3.20 7.79 -22.64
N TYR A 528 -4.38 8.35 -22.86
CA TYR A 528 -5.58 8.08 -22.05
C TYR A 528 -6.83 8.22 -22.91
N LEU A 529 -7.94 7.67 -22.44
CA LEU A 529 -9.25 7.82 -23.05
C LEU A 529 -10.00 8.96 -22.36
N ARG A 530 -10.59 9.86 -23.14
CA ARG A 530 -11.44 10.95 -22.66
C ARG A 530 -12.89 10.64 -22.99
N LEU A 531 -13.74 10.79 -21.98
CA LEU A 531 -15.19 10.63 -22.04
C LEU A 531 -15.85 11.94 -21.57
N GLU A 532 -16.92 12.33 -22.24
CA GLU A 532 -17.63 13.59 -22.01
C GLU A 532 -19.13 13.32 -21.91
N ASN A 533 -19.77 13.76 -20.83
CA ASN A 533 -21.23 13.76 -20.73
C ASN A 533 -21.71 15.18 -20.99
N GLU A 534 -22.28 15.40 -22.18
CA GLU A 534 -22.70 16.72 -22.63
C GLU A 534 -23.91 17.25 -21.84
N GLN A 535 -24.81 16.37 -21.37
CA GLN A 535 -26.00 16.77 -20.62
C GLN A 535 -25.65 17.31 -19.24
N GLU A 536 -24.68 16.67 -18.58
CA GLU A 536 -24.26 17.03 -17.22
C GLU A 536 -23.00 17.89 -17.17
N ALA A 537 -22.41 18.21 -18.32
CA ALA A 537 -21.12 18.91 -18.45
C ALA A 537 -19.99 18.24 -17.63
N LYS A 538 -19.95 16.90 -17.59
CA LYS A 538 -18.95 16.12 -16.86
C LYS A 538 -17.87 15.56 -17.79
N LEU A 539 -16.65 15.45 -17.26
CA LEU A 539 -15.50 14.85 -17.92
C LEU A 539 -15.00 13.67 -17.09
N LEU A 540 -14.57 12.61 -17.79
CA LEU A 540 -13.96 11.43 -17.20
C LEU A 540 -12.76 11.00 -18.05
N ASN A 541 -11.61 10.82 -17.39
CA ASN A 541 -10.41 10.26 -18.02
C ASN A 541 -10.22 8.80 -17.60
N ILE A 542 -9.80 7.95 -18.54
CA ILE A 542 -9.46 6.55 -18.28
C ILE A 542 -8.04 6.30 -18.78
N TRP A 543 -7.14 6.01 -17.86
CA TRP A 543 -5.75 5.71 -18.12
C TRP A 543 -5.56 4.19 -18.09
N ILE A 544 -4.73 3.67 -18.98
CA ILE A 544 -4.43 2.23 -19.07
C ILE A 544 -2.91 2.10 -19.00
N SER A 545 -2.39 1.35 -18.03
CA SER A 545 -0.95 1.26 -17.80
C SER A 545 -0.52 -0.13 -17.34
N GLU A 546 0.49 -0.69 -18.00
CA GLU A 546 1.22 -1.88 -17.53
C GLU A 546 2.20 -1.54 -16.39
N GLN A 547 2.65 -0.30 -16.29
CA GLN A 547 3.63 0.12 -15.29
C GLN A 547 2.98 0.97 -14.20
N LEU A 548 3.54 0.89 -12.99
CA LEU A 548 3.19 1.82 -11.92
C LEU A 548 3.59 3.24 -12.33
N LEU A 549 2.65 4.17 -12.25
CA LEU A 549 2.88 5.55 -12.67
C LEU A 549 3.79 6.27 -11.66
N PRO A 550 4.82 7.00 -12.12
CA PRO A 550 5.66 7.80 -11.23
C PRO A 550 4.83 8.82 -10.44
N ARG A 551 5.25 9.15 -9.21
CA ARG A 551 4.56 10.15 -8.37
C ARG A 551 4.33 11.49 -9.08
N ARG A 552 5.26 11.93 -9.93
CA ARG A 552 5.11 13.15 -10.74
C ARG A 552 3.87 13.12 -11.64
N VAL A 553 3.56 11.96 -12.22
CA VAL A 553 2.41 11.74 -13.11
C VAL A 553 1.12 11.77 -12.29
N ILE A 554 1.10 11.04 -11.17
CA ILE A 554 -0.05 11.01 -10.26
C ILE A 554 -0.38 12.42 -9.75
N SER A 555 0.62 13.17 -9.27
CA SER A 555 0.43 14.56 -8.86
C SER A 555 -0.03 15.48 -10.00
N ARG A 556 0.33 15.18 -11.26
CA ARG A 556 -0.17 15.95 -12.41
C ARG A 556 -1.64 15.66 -12.68
N ILE A 557 -2.03 14.39 -12.66
CA ILE A 557 -3.44 13.97 -12.81
C ILE A 557 -4.30 14.60 -11.72
N GLU A 558 -3.83 14.61 -10.47
CA GLU A 558 -4.52 15.27 -9.34
C GLU A 558 -4.72 16.77 -9.58
N ARG A 559 -3.68 17.48 -10.06
CA ARG A 559 -3.77 18.91 -10.37
C ARG A 559 -4.68 19.24 -11.55
N MET A 560 -4.99 18.28 -12.42
CA MET A 560 -5.99 18.48 -13.46
C MET A 560 -7.41 18.53 -12.89
N MET A 561 -7.60 18.10 -11.63
CA MET A 561 -8.89 18.07 -10.91
C MET A 561 -10.02 17.43 -11.73
N THR A 562 -9.65 16.52 -12.63
CA THR A 562 -10.56 15.83 -13.53
C THR A 562 -10.68 14.38 -13.05
N PRO A 563 -11.90 13.89 -12.79
CA PRO A 563 -12.14 12.49 -12.43
C PRO A 563 -11.39 11.55 -13.37
N THR A 564 -10.49 10.74 -12.80
CA THR A 564 -9.64 9.81 -13.54
C THR A 564 -9.72 8.39 -12.97
N ILE A 565 -10.04 7.42 -13.82
CA ILE A 565 -9.88 5.99 -13.52
C ILE A 565 -8.54 5.54 -14.09
N ILE A 566 -7.75 4.79 -13.33
CA ILE A 566 -6.48 4.22 -13.81
C ILE A 566 -6.57 2.70 -13.78
N ILE A 567 -6.53 2.09 -14.95
CA ILE A 567 -6.57 0.64 -15.14
C ILE A 567 -5.14 0.13 -15.20
N PHE A 568 -4.72 -0.60 -14.17
CA PHE A 568 -3.41 -1.22 -14.10
C PHE A 568 -3.44 -2.66 -14.59
N ILE A 569 -2.58 -2.98 -15.55
CA ILE A 569 -2.47 -4.32 -16.13
C ILE A 569 -1.39 -5.09 -15.38
N GLY A 570 -1.70 -6.28 -14.86
CA GLY A 570 -0.70 -7.15 -14.23
C GLY A 570 -0.35 -6.78 -12.79
N HIS A 571 -1.12 -5.87 -12.16
CA HIS A 571 -0.90 -5.42 -10.78
C HIS A 571 -2.05 -5.83 -9.88
N GLN A 572 -1.72 -6.41 -8.73
CA GLN A 572 -2.71 -6.80 -7.72
C GLN A 572 -3.28 -5.58 -7.00
N GLU A 573 -4.58 -5.64 -6.66
CA GLU A 573 -5.36 -4.55 -6.04
C GLU A 573 -4.70 -3.98 -4.77
N ARG A 574 -4.08 -4.82 -3.94
CA ARG A 574 -3.35 -4.39 -2.72
C ARG A 574 -2.22 -3.39 -2.97
N PHE A 575 -1.62 -3.39 -4.16
CA PHE A 575 -0.56 -2.45 -4.52
C PHE A 575 -1.12 -1.15 -5.10
N LEU A 576 -2.39 -1.17 -5.50
CA LEU A 576 -3.07 -0.07 -6.18
C LEU A 576 -3.67 0.94 -5.19
N GLU A 577 -3.98 0.55 -3.96
CA GLU A 577 -4.59 1.44 -2.95
C GLU A 577 -3.83 2.76 -2.77
N ASN A 578 -2.50 2.74 -2.87
CA ASN A 578 -1.65 3.93 -2.75
C ASN A 578 -1.87 4.98 -3.86
N PHE A 579 -2.52 4.61 -4.95
CA PHE A 579 -2.87 5.50 -6.06
C PHE A 579 -4.29 6.06 -5.93
N SER A 580 -5.10 5.53 -5.00
CA SER A 580 -6.45 6.03 -4.78
C SER A 580 -6.38 7.38 -4.08
N ASN A 581 -6.78 8.42 -4.80
CA ASN A 581 -6.89 9.78 -4.27
C ASN A 581 -8.19 10.42 -4.75
N ASN A 582 -8.50 11.64 -4.29
CA ASN A 582 -9.80 12.26 -4.44
C ASN A 582 -10.33 12.29 -5.88
N CYS A 583 -9.45 12.55 -6.85
CA CYS A 583 -9.78 12.55 -8.29
C CYS A 583 -9.25 11.32 -9.04
N ILE A 584 -8.69 10.33 -8.35
CA ILE A 584 -8.07 9.16 -8.97
C ILE A 584 -8.62 7.88 -8.34
N LEU A 585 -9.19 7.00 -9.17
CA LEU A 585 -9.62 5.68 -8.75
C LEU A 585 -8.84 4.60 -9.52
N PRO A 586 -7.91 3.89 -8.89
CA PRO A 586 -7.19 2.80 -9.53
C PRO A 586 -8.03 1.53 -9.52
N VAL A 587 -7.95 0.76 -10.60
CA VAL A 587 -8.65 -0.52 -10.81
C VAL A 587 -7.69 -1.47 -11.49
N SER A 588 -7.68 -2.75 -11.11
CA SER A 588 -6.87 -3.74 -11.82
C SER A 588 -7.59 -4.24 -13.08
N PHE A 589 -6.82 -4.57 -14.12
CA PHE A 589 -7.40 -5.12 -15.35
C PHE A 589 -8.10 -6.46 -15.10
N GLY A 590 -7.52 -7.32 -14.26
CA GLY A 590 -8.13 -8.60 -13.90
C GLY A 590 -9.55 -8.46 -13.33
N LYS A 591 -9.82 -7.39 -12.56
CA LYS A 591 -11.17 -7.11 -12.03
C LYS A 591 -12.14 -6.77 -13.15
N LEU A 592 -11.76 -5.89 -14.07
CA LEU A 592 -12.58 -5.52 -15.23
C LEU A 592 -12.82 -6.70 -16.18
N TYR A 593 -11.79 -7.49 -16.44
CA TYR A 593 -11.84 -8.62 -17.36
C TYR A 593 -12.73 -9.76 -16.88
N ASN A 594 -12.75 -10.04 -15.57
CA ASN A 594 -13.55 -11.13 -15.00
C ASN A 594 -14.94 -10.70 -14.55
N GLU A 595 -15.22 -9.40 -14.47
CA GLU A 595 -16.56 -8.89 -14.12
C GLU A 595 -17.57 -9.19 -15.23
N ARG A 596 -18.70 -9.82 -14.86
CA ARG A 596 -19.77 -10.15 -15.81
C ARG A 596 -20.61 -8.91 -16.13
N GLU A 597 -20.83 -8.05 -15.14
CA GLU A 597 -21.63 -6.84 -15.27
C GLU A 597 -20.74 -5.59 -15.35
N GLN A 598 -19.88 -5.52 -16.37
CA GLN A 598 -18.90 -4.44 -16.53
C GLN A 598 -19.53 -3.03 -16.50
N MET A 599 -20.73 -2.87 -17.06
CA MET A 599 -21.48 -1.61 -17.02
C MET A 599 -21.84 -1.18 -15.60
N PHE A 600 -22.27 -2.12 -14.75
CA PHE A 600 -22.58 -1.84 -13.35
C PHE A 600 -21.31 -1.43 -12.60
N LEU A 601 -20.20 -2.15 -12.83
CA LEU A 601 -18.90 -1.79 -12.27
C LEU A 601 -18.47 -0.37 -12.67
N TYR A 602 -18.53 -0.01 -13.95
CA TYR A 602 -18.23 1.37 -14.38
C TYR A 602 -19.15 2.41 -13.74
N SER A 603 -20.43 2.10 -13.58
CA SER A 603 -21.38 2.99 -12.90
C SER A 603 -20.98 3.23 -11.44
N CYS A 604 -20.70 2.17 -10.67
CA CYS A 604 -20.26 2.30 -9.28
C CYS A 604 -18.93 3.04 -9.13
N LEU A 605 -17.95 2.74 -10.00
CA LEU A 605 -16.64 3.39 -10.00
C LEU A 605 -16.78 4.89 -10.28
N THR A 606 -17.57 5.25 -11.30
CA THR A 606 -17.77 6.65 -11.68
C THR A 606 -18.54 7.42 -10.62
N GLU A 607 -19.65 6.91 -10.09
CA GLU A 607 -20.42 7.57 -9.02
C GLU A 607 -19.54 7.88 -7.80
N THR A 608 -18.77 6.89 -7.34
CA THR A 608 -17.85 7.03 -6.21
C THR A 608 -16.79 8.10 -6.49
N LEU A 609 -16.20 8.05 -7.68
CA LEU A 609 -15.15 8.98 -8.09
C LEU A 609 -15.67 10.42 -8.24
N PHE A 610 -16.85 10.61 -8.83
CA PHE A 610 -17.47 11.93 -8.97
C PHE A 610 -17.82 12.54 -7.62
N LEU A 611 -18.34 11.74 -6.68
CA LEU A 611 -18.63 12.21 -5.33
C LEU A 611 -17.35 12.69 -4.63
N ARG A 612 -16.28 11.88 -4.66
CA ARG A 612 -14.97 12.23 -4.08
C ARG A 612 -14.36 13.47 -4.74
N SER A 613 -14.43 13.53 -6.07
CA SER A 613 -13.88 14.64 -6.86
C SER A 613 -14.61 15.95 -6.56
N LYS A 614 -15.95 15.91 -6.43
CA LYS A 614 -16.75 17.09 -6.07
C LYS A 614 -16.35 17.64 -4.70
N THR A 615 -16.22 16.78 -3.69
CA THR A 615 -15.78 17.20 -2.35
C THR A 615 -14.37 17.80 -2.37
N TYR A 616 -13.46 17.22 -3.14
CA TYR A 616 -12.10 17.74 -3.24
C TYR A 616 -12.01 19.06 -3.99
N LEU A 617 -12.72 19.19 -5.11
CA LEU A 617 -12.76 20.43 -5.89
C LEU A 617 -13.31 21.58 -5.05
N ALA A 618 -14.45 21.37 -4.38
CA ALA A 618 -15.03 22.35 -3.46
C ALA A 618 -14.05 22.72 -2.33
N ASN A 619 -13.36 21.75 -1.72
CA ASN A 619 -12.35 22.02 -0.69
C ASN A 619 -11.12 22.78 -1.23
N ALA A 620 -10.69 22.49 -2.45
CA ALA A 620 -9.57 23.17 -3.09
C ALA A 620 -9.95 24.62 -3.42
N ALA A 621 -11.13 24.82 -3.98
CA ALA A 621 -11.68 26.13 -4.30
C ALA A 621 -11.98 26.95 -3.04
N ASP A 622 -12.40 26.34 -1.93
CA ASP A 622 -12.58 27.02 -0.64
C ASP A 622 -11.25 27.51 -0.05
N LYS A 623 -10.21 26.68 -0.09
CA LYS A 623 -8.86 27.10 0.33
C LYS A 623 -8.31 28.21 -0.56
N ALA A 624 -8.54 28.11 -1.87
CA ALA A 624 -8.15 29.13 -2.83
C ALA A 624 -8.91 30.44 -2.59
N PHE A 625 -10.21 30.38 -2.29
CA PHE A 625 -11.03 31.53 -1.93
C PHE A 625 -10.46 32.26 -0.71
N ASP A 626 -10.17 31.53 0.38
CA ASP A 626 -9.59 32.12 1.60
C ASP A 626 -8.24 32.79 1.34
N LYS A 627 -7.39 32.17 0.51
CA LYS A 627 -6.08 32.73 0.16
C LYS A 627 -6.21 33.97 -0.73
N LEU A 628 -7.03 33.91 -1.77
CA LEU A 628 -7.27 35.04 -2.67
C LEU A 628 -7.90 36.20 -1.91
N GLN A 629 -8.82 35.94 -0.98
CA GLN A 629 -9.41 36.97 -0.13
C GLN A 629 -8.35 37.70 0.70
N LYS A 630 -7.36 36.99 1.25
CA LYS A 630 -6.22 37.62 1.96
C LYS A 630 -5.39 38.54 1.05
N THR A 631 -5.28 38.23 -0.25
CA THR A 631 -4.57 39.12 -1.19
C THR A 631 -5.29 40.45 -1.43
N ILE A 632 -6.59 40.52 -1.13
CA ILE A 632 -7.40 41.75 -1.20
C ILE A 632 -7.24 42.56 0.09
N GLU A 633 -7.23 41.89 1.25
CA GLU A 633 -7.27 42.51 2.58
C GLU A 633 -5.94 43.11 3.04
N ILE A 634 -4.81 42.65 2.50
CA ILE A 634 -3.47 43.06 2.93
C ILE A 634 -2.91 44.17 2.01
N GLU A 635 -2.66 45.37 2.55
CA GLU A 635 -2.09 46.51 1.79
C GLU A 635 -0.67 46.26 1.23
N LYS A 636 0.12 45.38 1.88
CA LYS A 636 1.45 44.96 1.46
C LYS A 636 1.63 43.47 1.64
N PHE A 637 1.64 42.76 0.53
CA PHE A 637 1.77 41.32 0.48
C PHE A 637 3.18 40.90 0.04
N SER A 638 3.75 39.87 0.67
CA SER A 638 5.09 39.38 0.34
C SER A 638 5.02 38.27 -0.71
N SER A 639 5.57 38.50 -1.90
CA SER A 639 5.70 37.49 -2.96
C SER A 639 6.56 36.27 -2.58
N LYS A 640 7.23 36.30 -1.41
CA LYS A 640 7.91 35.14 -0.82
C LYS A 640 6.99 34.20 -0.06
N GLU A 641 5.87 34.70 0.48
CA GLU A 641 4.91 33.90 1.25
C GLU A 641 3.82 33.29 0.38
N TYR A 642 3.61 33.87 -0.81
CA TYR A 642 2.69 33.38 -1.81
C TYR A 642 3.12 33.86 -3.18
N THR A 643 3.28 32.89 -4.07
CA THR A 643 3.95 33.06 -5.35
C THR A 643 2.95 33.25 -6.48
N ASP A 644 3.40 33.80 -7.61
CA ASP A 644 2.60 33.92 -8.84
C ASP A 644 1.98 32.57 -9.23
N LYS A 645 2.74 31.49 -9.06
CA LYS A 645 2.27 30.13 -9.34
C LYS A 645 1.12 29.69 -8.43
N GLU A 646 1.21 29.99 -7.14
CA GLU A 646 0.12 29.68 -6.19
C GLU A 646 -1.11 30.53 -6.49
N PHE A 647 -0.92 31.78 -6.90
CA PHE A 647 -2.00 32.66 -7.37
C PHE A 647 -2.72 32.08 -8.59
N GLU A 648 -1.98 31.64 -9.61
CA GLU A 648 -2.56 30.98 -10.78
C GLU A 648 -3.28 29.67 -10.42
N ASP A 649 -2.70 28.85 -9.52
CA ASP A 649 -3.31 27.57 -9.07
C ASP A 649 -4.63 27.84 -8.32
N ASP A 650 -4.68 28.89 -7.49
CA ASP A 650 -5.87 29.27 -6.74
C ASP A 650 -6.96 29.87 -7.65
N VAL A 651 -6.60 30.74 -8.61
CA VAL A 651 -7.55 31.24 -9.63
C VAL A 651 -8.15 30.10 -10.45
N PHE A 652 -7.31 29.14 -10.87
CA PHE A 652 -7.78 27.96 -11.59
C PHE A 652 -8.75 27.12 -10.76
N ALA A 653 -8.50 26.92 -9.46
CA ALA A 653 -9.40 26.16 -8.60
C ALA A 653 -10.81 26.77 -8.55
N LEU A 654 -10.92 28.10 -8.44
CA LEU A 654 -12.20 28.82 -8.48
C LEU A 654 -12.89 28.68 -9.84
N PHE A 655 -12.15 28.88 -10.94
CA PHE A 655 -12.70 28.68 -12.29
C PHE A 655 -13.15 27.24 -12.52
N LYS A 656 -12.39 26.25 -12.07
CA LYS A 656 -12.71 24.84 -12.28
C LYS A 656 -13.95 24.40 -11.51
N ASP A 657 -14.15 24.90 -10.30
CA ASP A 657 -15.36 24.64 -9.50
C ASP A 657 -16.60 25.28 -10.12
N MET A 658 -16.51 26.55 -10.55
CA MET A 658 -17.65 27.23 -11.19
C MET A 658 -17.90 26.76 -12.63
N PHE A 659 -16.86 26.37 -13.36
CA PHE A 659 -16.88 26.07 -14.79
C PHE A 659 -16.07 24.78 -15.06
N PRO A 660 -16.75 23.62 -15.17
CA PRO A 660 -16.08 22.33 -15.34
C PRO A 660 -15.16 22.25 -16.57
N ASN A 661 -15.45 23.01 -17.63
CA ASN A 661 -14.66 23.10 -18.85
C ASN A 661 -13.60 24.22 -18.79
N ALA A 662 -12.92 24.32 -17.66
CA ALA A 662 -11.70 25.12 -17.47
C ALA A 662 -10.46 24.22 -17.44
N GLU A 663 -9.36 24.71 -18.01
CA GLU A 663 -8.07 24.02 -18.04
C GLU A 663 -6.91 25.00 -17.78
N LYS A 664 -5.95 24.58 -16.94
CA LYS A 664 -4.70 25.31 -16.67
C LYS A 664 -3.52 24.68 -17.42
N TRP A 665 -2.80 25.49 -18.18
CA TRP A 665 -1.59 25.15 -18.91
C TRP A 665 -0.36 25.57 -18.10
N GLY A 666 0.07 24.72 -17.18
CA GLY A 666 1.18 25.02 -16.25
C GLY A 666 2.60 24.96 -16.85
N LYS A 667 3.61 24.88 -15.96
CA LYS A 667 5.07 24.84 -16.21
C LYS A 667 5.61 23.90 -17.31
N GLU A 668 4.80 23.02 -17.88
CA GLU A 668 5.27 22.04 -18.89
C GLU A 668 5.28 22.60 -20.31
N MET A 669 4.57 23.71 -20.52
CA MET A 669 4.74 24.60 -21.68
C MET A 669 5.80 25.68 -21.41
N SER A 670 6.61 25.55 -20.35
CA SER A 670 7.64 26.53 -19.99
C SER A 670 8.68 26.64 -21.11
N GLY A 671 8.72 27.82 -21.74
CA GLY A 671 9.52 28.09 -22.94
C GLY A 671 8.66 28.27 -24.20
N GLU A 672 7.42 27.79 -24.19
CA GLU A 672 6.42 28.14 -25.18
C GLU A 672 5.63 29.38 -24.73
N LYS A 673 5.40 30.31 -25.67
CA LYS A 673 4.48 31.43 -25.46
C LYS A 673 3.04 30.93 -25.50
N VAL A 674 2.46 30.60 -24.34
CA VAL A 674 1.03 30.29 -24.17
C VAL A 674 0.46 30.99 -22.93
N PRO A 675 -0.86 31.25 -22.89
CA PRO A 675 -1.52 31.80 -21.70
C PRO A 675 -1.57 30.76 -20.57
N GLU A 676 -1.95 31.21 -19.37
CA GLU A 676 -2.05 30.35 -18.18
C GLU A 676 -3.12 29.25 -18.32
N GLY A 677 -4.15 29.48 -19.13
CA GLY A 677 -5.14 28.47 -19.43
C GLY A 677 -6.29 28.95 -20.31
N ILE A 678 -7.32 28.10 -20.41
CA ILE A 678 -8.55 28.36 -21.14
C ILE A 678 -9.81 28.04 -20.34
N LEU A 679 -10.88 28.70 -20.72
CA LEU A 679 -12.22 28.55 -20.18
C LEU A 679 -13.20 28.47 -21.35
N ALA A 680 -13.93 27.37 -21.47
CA ALA A 680 -14.99 27.22 -22.48
C ALA A 680 -16.37 27.23 -21.82
N LEU A 681 -17.24 28.11 -22.31
CA LEU A 681 -18.60 28.31 -21.80
C LEU A 681 -19.59 28.01 -22.92
N SER A 682 -20.56 27.13 -22.66
CA SER A 682 -21.55 26.73 -23.64
C SER A 682 -22.96 26.69 -23.05
N HIS A 683 -23.93 27.21 -23.79
CA HIS A 683 -25.36 27.03 -23.48
C HIS A 683 -26.19 27.00 -24.76
N ARG A 684 -27.36 26.38 -24.69
CA ARG A 684 -28.28 26.27 -25.83
C ARG A 684 -29.41 27.29 -25.71
N GLU A 685 -29.48 28.24 -26.62
CA GLU A 685 -30.62 29.15 -26.77
C GLU A 685 -31.74 28.51 -27.58
N THR A 686 -32.98 28.79 -27.18
CA THR A 686 -34.16 28.41 -27.96
C THR A 686 -34.76 29.70 -28.51
N ARG A 687 -34.70 29.89 -29.83
CA ARG A 687 -35.33 31.03 -30.52
C ARG A 687 -36.45 30.50 -31.41
N GLY A 688 -37.66 30.46 -30.86
CA GLY A 688 -38.81 29.80 -31.51
C GLY A 688 -38.64 28.28 -31.55
N ILE A 689 -38.70 27.69 -32.75
CA ILE A 689 -38.53 26.23 -32.95
C ILE A 689 -37.04 25.85 -33.09
N GLN A 690 -36.17 26.80 -33.43
CA GLN A 690 -34.75 26.54 -33.66
C GLN A 690 -33.96 26.62 -32.35
N LYS A 691 -33.07 25.63 -32.16
CA LYS A 691 -32.10 25.56 -31.08
C LYS A 691 -30.75 26.02 -31.63
N HIS A 692 -30.16 27.02 -30.98
CA HIS A 692 -28.83 27.53 -31.31
C HIS A 692 -27.88 27.25 -30.14
N ASP A 693 -26.75 26.63 -30.43
CA ASP A 693 -25.69 26.43 -29.44
C ASP A 693 -24.78 27.66 -29.45
N ILE A 694 -24.65 28.32 -28.30
CA ILE A 694 -23.74 29.44 -28.07
C ILE A 694 -22.51 28.87 -27.36
N ASN A 695 -21.35 28.96 -28.01
CA ASN A 695 -20.10 28.35 -27.56
C ASN A 695 -18.98 29.39 -27.55
N ARG A 696 -18.60 29.84 -26.36
CA ARG A 696 -17.53 30.82 -26.17
C ARG A 696 -16.28 30.18 -25.60
N VAL A 697 -15.13 30.65 -26.06
CA VAL A 697 -13.82 30.19 -25.59
C VAL A 697 -13.01 31.40 -25.19
N TYR A 698 -12.55 31.42 -23.94
CA TYR A 698 -11.70 32.44 -23.39
C TYR A 698 -10.35 31.84 -23.04
N SER A 699 -9.28 32.61 -23.22
CA SER A 699 -8.00 32.32 -22.56
C SER A 699 -7.87 33.21 -21.34
N TYR A 700 -7.04 32.83 -20.37
CA TYR A 700 -6.80 33.67 -19.19
C TYR A 700 -5.32 33.72 -18.80
N ASP A 701 -4.95 34.81 -18.13
CA ASP A 701 -3.60 35.09 -17.66
C ASP A 701 -3.66 35.77 -16.28
N CYS A 702 -2.87 35.27 -15.32
CA CYS A 702 -2.95 35.66 -13.92
C CYS A 702 -1.76 36.53 -13.53
N LYS A 703 -2.01 37.76 -13.07
CA LYS A 703 -0.98 38.74 -12.70
C LYS A 703 -1.08 39.12 -11.22
N LEU A 704 -0.16 38.59 -10.41
CA LEU A 704 -0.01 38.97 -9.01
C LEU A 704 0.90 40.22 -8.88
N THR A 705 0.57 41.13 -7.97
CA THR A 705 1.40 42.31 -7.66
C THR A 705 1.41 42.61 -6.16
N ASP A 706 2.56 43.08 -5.67
CA ASP A 706 2.72 43.69 -4.34
C ASP A 706 2.73 45.23 -4.39
N LYS A 707 2.64 45.81 -5.58
CA LYS A 707 2.73 47.25 -5.79
C LYS A 707 1.43 47.95 -5.45
N SER A 708 1.52 49.01 -4.65
CA SER A 708 0.36 49.84 -4.27
C SER A 708 -0.34 50.50 -5.45
N LYS A 709 0.37 50.80 -6.56
CA LYS A 709 -0.19 51.36 -7.80
C LYS A 709 -0.84 50.32 -8.73
N GLY A 710 -0.85 49.05 -8.35
CA GLY A 710 -1.33 47.95 -9.18
C GLY A 710 -0.26 47.38 -10.12
N TYR A 711 -0.60 46.26 -10.77
CA TYR A 711 0.23 45.60 -11.76
C TYR A 711 0.29 46.46 -13.01
N ASN A 712 1.45 46.61 -13.63
CA ASN A 712 1.61 47.38 -14.86
C ASN A 712 1.69 46.42 -16.06
N LEU A 713 0.69 46.46 -16.95
CA LEU A 713 0.70 45.67 -18.18
C LEU A 713 1.62 46.33 -19.20
N SER A 714 2.92 46.09 -19.04
CA SER A 714 3.95 46.64 -19.92
C SER A 714 3.76 46.22 -21.39
N SER A 715 4.43 46.91 -22.32
CA SER A 715 4.42 46.57 -23.75
C SER A 715 4.90 45.15 -24.06
N SER A 716 5.58 44.46 -23.13
CA SER A 716 5.87 43.03 -23.23
C SER A 716 4.61 42.19 -23.07
N GLU A 717 3.80 42.47 -22.04
CA GLU A 717 2.58 41.71 -21.74
C GLU A 717 1.49 41.98 -22.77
N GLN A 718 1.39 43.23 -23.25
CA GLN A 718 0.49 43.60 -24.35
C GLN A 718 0.76 42.76 -25.61
N ARG A 719 2.02 42.67 -26.03
CA ARG A 719 2.43 41.83 -27.17
C ARG A 719 2.17 40.35 -26.95
N LYS A 720 2.43 39.83 -25.74
CA LYS A 720 2.17 38.41 -25.41
C LYS A 720 0.69 38.06 -25.55
N ALA A 721 -0.20 38.93 -25.06
CA ALA A 721 -1.64 38.67 -25.11
C ALA A 721 -2.14 38.57 -26.57
N VAL A 722 -1.68 39.46 -27.45
CA VAL A 722 -1.99 39.42 -28.89
C VAL A 722 -1.40 38.17 -29.55
N ASP A 723 -0.13 37.83 -29.24
CA ASP A 723 0.51 36.58 -29.70
C ASP A 723 -0.33 35.35 -29.31
N TYR A 724 -0.85 35.31 -28.08
CA TYR A 724 -1.67 34.20 -27.59
C TYR A 724 -2.98 34.09 -28.37
N VAL A 725 -3.71 35.18 -28.56
CA VAL A 725 -4.96 35.16 -29.33
C VAL A 725 -4.71 34.70 -30.77
N ASN A 726 -3.71 35.28 -31.43
CA ASN A 726 -3.37 34.91 -32.81
C ASN A 726 -2.96 33.43 -32.92
N LYS A 727 -2.24 32.89 -31.94
CA LYS A 727 -1.87 31.46 -31.89
C LYS A 727 -3.11 30.58 -31.67
N LEU A 728 -3.98 30.95 -30.74
CA LEU A 728 -5.18 30.16 -30.40
C LEU A 728 -6.26 30.21 -31.49
N ASN A 729 -6.40 31.31 -32.22
CA ASN A 729 -7.32 31.40 -33.37
C ASN A 729 -6.90 30.55 -34.57
N ARG A 730 -5.67 30.00 -34.57
CA ARG A 730 -5.20 29.01 -35.56
C ARG A 730 -5.42 27.57 -35.09
N ASN A 731 -6.01 27.37 -33.92
CA ASN A 731 -6.27 26.04 -33.38
C ASN A 731 -7.62 25.53 -33.90
N ASP A 732 -7.59 24.42 -34.65
CA ASP A 732 -8.78 23.81 -35.27
C ASP A 732 -9.87 23.44 -34.25
N TYR A 733 -9.51 23.08 -33.01
CA TYR A 733 -10.48 22.75 -31.97
C TYR A 733 -11.23 24.00 -31.47
N ILE A 734 -10.54 25.13 -31.32
CA ILE A 734 -11.17 26.40 -30.90
C ILE A 734 -12.09 26.91 -31.99
N THR A 735 -11.60 26.92 -33.23
CA THR A 735 -12.38 27.40 -34.39
C THR A 735 -13.56 26.49 -34.71
N SER A 736 -13.47 25.19 -34.46
CA SER A 736 -14.59 24.25 -34.65
C SER A 736 -15.61 24.28 -33.51
N PHE A 737 -15.17 24.55 -32.27
CA PHE A 737 -16.06 24.56 -31.11
C PHE A 737 -16.82 25.89 -30.98
N SER A 738 -16.13 27.02 -31.15
CA SER A 738 -16.74 28.33 -30.93
C SER A 738 -17.66 28.73 -32.07
N ASP A 739 -18.85 29.24 -31.75
CA ASP A 739 -19.83 29.66 -32.76
C ASP A 739 -19.43 30.93 -33.53
N ILE A 740 -18.41 31.66 -33.05
CA ILE A 740 -17.77 32.76 -33.79
C ILE A 740 -16.53 32.30 -34.58
N ASN A 741 -16.24 31.00 -34.61
CA ASN A 741 -15.09 30.37 -35.26
C ASN A 741 -13.73 30.93 -34.82
N GLN A 742 -13.62 31.41 -33.57
CA GLN A 742 -12.41 32.00 -33.01
C GLN A 742 -12.49 32.07 -31.48
N LEU A 743 -11.39 32.45 -30.83
CA LEU A 743 -11.35 32.81 -29.42
C LEU A 743 -12.21 34.06 -29.16
N SER A 744 -13.05 34.00 -28.14
CA SER A 744 -14.00 35.05 -27.75
C SER A 744 -13.33 36.19 -26.97
N GLY A 745 -12.31 35.88 -26.18
CA GLY A 745 -11.56 36.90 -25.44
C GLY A 745 -10.37 36.37 -24.66
N HIS A 746 -9.61 37.31 -24.11
CA HIS A 746 -8.46 37.07 -23.26
C HIS A 746 -8.64 37.77 -21.90
N ILE A 747 -8.73 36.98 -20.84
CA ILE A 747 -9.04 37.43 -19.47
C ILE A 747 -7.74 37.66 -18.70
N PHE A 748 -7.49 38.90 -18.31
CA PHE A 748 -6.50 39.24 -17.31
C PHE A 748 -7.14 39.16 -15.92
N VAL A 749 -6.54 38.37 -15.03
CA VAL A 749 -6.92 38.26 -13.62
C VAL A 749 -5.82 38.87 -12.77
N SER A 750 -6.12 39.87 -11.95
CA SER A 750 -5.12 40.49 -11.06
C SER A 750 -5.72 40.90 -9.72
N ASN A 751 -4.92 40.78 -8.65
CA ASN A 751 -5.31 41.28 -7.34
C ASN A 751 -5.41 42.82 -7.32
N LYS A 752 -4.65 43.51 -8.19
CA LYS A 752 -4.77 44.95 -8.36
C LYS A 752 -4.28 45.39 -9.73
N PHE A 753 -5.16 45.99 -10.53
CA PHE A 753 -4.78 46.62 -11.80
C PHE A 753 -4.29 48.07 -11.58
N ASN A 754 -3.45 48.55 -12.51
CA ASN A 754 -3.20 49.97 -12.69
C ASN A 754 -4.22 50.52 -13.69
N ASP A 755 -4.97 51.56 -13.33
CA ASP A 755 -6.07 52.10 -14.15
C ASP A 755 -5.64 52.51 -15.56
N ASN A 756 -4.42 53.00 -15.73
CA ASN A 756 -3.87 53.37 -17.03
C ASN A 756 -3.72 52.16 -17.98
N ASN A 757 -3.68 50.94 -17.44
CA ASN A 757 -3.56 49.73 -18.25
C ASN A 757 -4.82 49.45 -19.07
N PHE A 758 -6.01 49.84 -18.60
CA PHE A 758 -7.25 49.46 -19.27
C PHE A 758 -7.28 50.07 -20.68
N ASN A 759 -7.11 51.39 -20.77
CA ASN A 759 -7.12 52.06 -22.06
C ASN A 759 -5.93 51.65 -22.93
N THR A 760 -4.72 51.64 -22.38
CA THR A 760 -3.50 51.35 -23.16
C THR A 760 -3.41 49.90 -23.65
N MET A 761 -3.88 48.93 -22.87
CA MET A 761 -3.98 47.54 -23.33
C MET A 761 -5.10 47.39 -24.35
N THR A 762 -6.28 47.99 -24.12
CA THR A 762 -7.41 47.87 -25.05
C THR A 762 -7.10 48.47 -26.41
N GLU A 763 -6.49 49.66 -26.44
CA GLU A 763 -6.01 50.30 -27.68
C GLU A 763 -5.03 49.39 -28.41
N HIS A 764 -3.96 48.94 -27.74
CA HIS A 764 -2.95 48.07 -28.36
C HIS A 764 -3.53 46.73 -28.83
N PHE A 765 -4.43 46.12 -28.04
CA PHE A 765 -5.02 44.83 -28.36
C PHE A 765 -5.86 44.90 -29.63
N TYR A 766 -6.67 45.95 -29.80
CA TYR A 766 -7.45 46.14 -31.02
C TYR A 766 -6.63 46.62 -32.22
N GLU A 767 -5.56 47.38 -32.01
CA GLU A 767 -4.66 47.84 -33.09
C GLU A 767 -3.82 46.69 -33.68
N GLU A 768 -3.35 45.76 -32.85
CA GLU A 768 -2.36 44.73 -33.25
C GLU A 768 -2.97 43.35 -33.54
N LEU A 769 -4.27 43.13 -33.27
CA LEU A 769 -4.94 41.89 -33.62
C LEU A 769 -4.97 41.68 -35.14
N SER A 770 -4.78 40.43 -35.58
CA SER A 770 -4.84 40.11 -37.01
C SER A 770 -6.22 40.43 -37.59
N SER A 771 -6.26 40.96 -38.81
CA SER A 771 -7.51 41.38 -39.48
C SER A 771 -8.55 40.26 -39.49
N GLY A 772 -9.74 40.55 -38.96
CA GLY A 772 -10.86 39.60 -38.90
C GLY A 772 -11.05 38.92 -37.55
N TYR A 773 -10.11 39.07 -36.61
CA TYR A 773 -10.29 38.59 -35.24
C TYR A 773 -11.06 39.59 -34.38
N LEU A 774 -12.01 39.08 -33.57
CA LEU A 774 -12.93 39.87 -32.72
C LEU A 774 -12.74 39.59 -31.22
N ALA A 775 -11.67 38.88 -30.85
CA ALA A 775 -11.35 38.62 -29.45
C ALA A 775 -11.18 39.94 -28.69
N ARG A 776 -11.63 39.98 -27.43
CA ARG A 776 -11.58 41.18 -26.59
C ARG A 776 -10.64 41.00 -25.38
N PRO A 777 -9.95 42.06 -24.92
CA PRO A 777 -9.28 42.04 -23.64
C PRO A 777 -10.32 42.19 -22.52
N ILE A 778 -10.23 41.34 -21.50
CA ILE A 778 -11.20 41.31 -20.38
C ILE A 778 -10.41 41.48 -19.08
N PHE A 779 -10.81 42.43 -18.24
CA PHE A 779 -10.14 42.69 -16.96
C PHE A 779 -11.03 42.23 -15.81
N LEU A 780 -10.59 41.18 -15.11
CA LEU A 780 -11.30 40.57 -13.98
C LEU A 780 -10.49 40.77 -12.69
N PRO A 781 -10.82 41.78 -11.86
CA PRO A 781 -10.19 41.94 -10.55
C PRO A 781 -10.48 40.73 -9.65
N VAL A 782 -9.49 40.31 -8.85
CA VAL A 782 -9.65 39.18 -7.90
C VAL A 782 -10.79 39.44 -6.93
N GLU A 783 -10.99 40.68 -6.49
CA GLU A 783 -12.12 41.03 -5.62
C GLU A 783 -13.50 40.76 -6.25
N VAL A 784 -13.58 40.79 -7.58
CA VAL A 784 -14.81 40.50 -8.32
C VAL A 784 -14.95 39.00 -8.58
N LEU A 785 -13.84 38.31 -8.86
CA LEU A 785 -13.81 36.84 -8.95
C LEU A 785 -14.21 36.18 -7.64
N VAL A 786 -13.62 36.62 -6.52
CA VAL A 786 -13.94 36.14 -5.16
C VAL A 786 -15.41 36.43 -4.84
N TYR A 787 -15.92 37.60 -5.23
CA TYR A 787 -17.33 37.93 -5.03
C TYR A 787 -18.28 37.05 -5.87
N LEU A 788 -17.97 36.81 -7.15
CA LEU A 788 -18.72 35.89 -7.99
C LEU A 788 -18.74 34.48 -7.40
N TYR A 789 -17.60 33.98 -6.93
CA TYR A 789 -17.51 32.67 -6.30
C TYR A 789 -18.31 32.59 -4.99
N GLN A 790 -18.23 33.63 -4.15
CA GLN A 790 -19.01 33.72 -2.92
C GLN A 790 -20.52 33.64 -3.19
N GLU A 791 -21.03 34.42 -4.14
CA GLU A 791 -22.45 34.43 -4.48
C GLU A 791 -22.87 33.13 -5.21
N TYR A 792 -22.00 32.58 -6.05
CA TYR A 792 -22.20 31.26 -6.67
C TYR A 792 -22.42 30.18 -5.60
N ARG A 793 -21.57 30.13 -4.57
CA ARG A 793 -21.71 29.18 -3.45
C ARG A 793 -22.98 29.43 -2.65
N ARG A 794 -23.27 30.70 -2.34
CA ARG A 794 -24.43 31.08 -1.53
C ARG A 794 -25.74 30.62 -2.17
N TYR A 795 -25.83 30.67 -3.50
CA TYR A 795 -27.02 30.30 -4.27
C TYR A 795 -26.82 29.07 -5.15
N HIS A 796 -25.93 28.15 -4.74
CA HIS A 796 -25.54 27.00 -5.55
C HIS A 796 -26.75 26.21 -6.06
N ASP A 797 -27.72 25.91 -5.20
CA ASP A 797 -28.88 25.09 -5.57
C ASP A 797 -29.78 25.80 -6.59
N GLN A 798 -30.02 27.10 -6.41
CA GLN A 798 -30.79 27.90 -7.37
C GLN A 798 -30.05 28.04 -8.70
N ILE A 799 -28.74 28.27 -8.68
CA ILE A 799 -27.91 28.39 -9.88
C ILE A 799 -27.81 27.04 -10.61
N SER A 800 -27.75 25.93 -9.88
CA SER A 800 -27.78 24.59 -10.46
C SER A 800 -29.08 24.34 -11.23
N ASN A 801 -30.21 24.89 -10.76
CA ASN A 801 -31.51 24.79 -11.43
C ASN A 801 -31.68 25.78 -12.59
N SER A 802 -30.75 26.71 -12.82
CA SER A 802 -30.80 27.72 -13.88
C SER A 802 -29.46 27.86 -14.59
N ARG A 803 -28.74 26.74 -14.71
CA ARG A 803 -27.35 26.70 -15.16
C ARG A 803 -27.17 27.38 -16.51
N LYS A 804 -28.12 27.20 -17.43
CA LYS A 804 -28.13 27.88 -18.73
C LYS A 804 -28.17 29.40 -18.57
N THR A 805 -29.07 29.91 -17.73
CA THR A 805 -29.22 31.35 -17.45
C THR A 805 -27.94 31.91 -16.83
N PHE A 806 -27.35 31.20 -15.87
CA PHE A 806 -26.10 31.60 -15.25
C PHE A 806 -24.96 31.73 -16.26
N ILE A 807 -24.73 30.70 -17.08
CA ILE A 807 -23.68 30.69 -18.11
C ILE A 807 -23.92 31.82 -19.13
N SER A 808 -25.15 31.99 -19.60
CA SER A 808 -25.52 33.06 -20.53
C SER A 808 -25.20 34.45 -19.97
N CYS A 809 -25.51 34.70 -18.69
CA CYS A 809 -25.24 36.00 -18.07
C CYS A 809 -23.74 36.23 -17.82
N VAL A 810 -22.98 35.17 -17.53
CA VAL A 810 -21.51 35.27 -17.41
C VAL A 810 -20.90 35.65 -18.76
N ILE A 811 -21.33 35.01 -19.86
CA ILE A 811 -20.91 35.36 -21.22
C ILE A 811 -21.23 36.84 -21.52
N GLU A 812 -22.46 37.31 -21.21
CA GLU A 812 -22.85 38.72 -21.41
C GLU A 812 -21.87 39.71 -20.73
N ILE A 813 -21.36 39.38 -19.55
CA ILE A 813 -20.42 40.26 -18.82
C ILE A 813 -19.01 40.15 -19.37
N LEU A 814 -18.58 38.97 -19.77
CA LEU A 814 -17.26 38.78 -20.38
C LEU A 814 -17.15 39.46 -21.75
N GLU A 815 -18.27 39.73 -22.43
CA GLU A 815 -18.30 40.37 -23.75
C GLU A 815 -18.60 41.88 -23.72
N LYS A 816 -18.72 42.50 -22.54
CA LYS A 816 -19.02 43.94 -22.44
C LYS A 816 -17.77 44.79 -22.73
N ASP A 817 -17.99 45.99 -23.27
CA ASP A 817 -16.92 46.96 -23.56
C ASP A 817 -16.47 47.77 -22.34
N GLU A 818 -17.26 47.77 -21.26
CA GLU A 818 -16.91 48.46 -20.02
C GLU A 818 -15.88 47.68 -19.21
N HIS A 819 -14.77 48.32 -18.84
CA HIS A 819 -13.71 47.71 -18.04
C HIS A 819 -13.38 48.54 -16.78
N PRO A 820 -12.97 47.88 -15.68
CA PRO A 820 -12.96 46.43 -15.46
C PRO A 820 -14.37 45.86 -15.17
N ILE A 821 -14.49 44.54 -15.11
CA ILE A 821 -15.72 43.90 -14.56
C ILE A 821 -15.85 44.31 -13.10
N SER A 822 -17.08 44.63 -12.67
CA SER A 822 -17.41 45.15 -11.34
C SER A 822 -18.35 44.20 -10.57
N LYS A 823 -18.46 44.40 -9.25
CA LYS A 823 -19.43 43.64 -8.42
C LYS A 823 -20.89 43.85 -8.85
N LYS A 824 -21.23 45.03 -9.38
CA LYS A 824 -22.59 45.30 -9.91
C LYS A 824 -22.94 44.42 -11.10
N ASP A 825 -21.95 44.05 -11.91
CA ASP A 825 -22.14 43.12 -13.01
C ASP A 825 -22.48 41.73 -12.45
N ILE A 826 -21.76 41.28 -11.42
CA ILE A 826 -22.02 40.01 -10.73
C ILE A 826 -23.42 39.98 -10.11
N ASP A 827 -23.85 41.07 -9.46
CA ASP A 827 -25.21 41.19 -8.91
C ASP A 827 -26.28 40.97 -9.98
N LYS A 828 -26.02 41.44 -11.22
CA LYS A 828 -26.93 41.25 -12.36
C LYS A 828 -26.98 39.79 -12.80
N VAL A 829 -25.84 39.08 -12.85
CA VAL A 829 -25.80 37.62 -13.12
C VAL A 829 -26.62 36.88 -12.08
N ILE A 830 -26.31 37.10 -10.80
CA ILE A 830 -26.89 36.34 -9.70
C ILE A 830 -28.38 36.58 -9.64
N ARG A 831 -28.83 37.84 -9.71
CA ARG A 831 -30.26 38.20 -9.71
C ARG A 831 -31.05 37.52 -10.82
N LYS A 832 -30.51 37.42 -12.04
CA LYS A 832 -31.17 36.68 -13.14
C LYS A 832 -31.15 35.17 -12.89
N SER A 833 -30.03 34.64 -12.42
CA SER A 833 -29.83 33.20 -12.22
C SER A 833 -30.70 32.63 -11.10
N ILE A 834 -30.96 33.39 -10.03
CA ILE A 834 -31.79 32.90 -8.92
C ILE A 834 -33.30 33.12 -9.14
N ASN A 835 -33.71 33.62 -10.31
CA ASN A 835 -35.11 33.86 -10.62
C ASN A 835 -35.81 32.52 -10.96
N PRO A 836 -36.79 32.06 -10.15
CA PRO A 836 -37.46 30.78 -10.38
C PRO A 836 -38.14 30.68 -11.75
N LYS A 837 -38.54 31.82 -12.35
CA LYS A 837 -39.15 31.85 -13.69
C LYS A 837 -38.17 31.53 -14.83
N LEU A 838 -36.87 31.51 -14.54
CA LEU A 838 -35.80 31.26 -15.49
C LEU A 838 -35.06 29.95 -15.18
N PHE A 839 -35.64 29.09 -14.33
CA PHE A 839 -35.08 27.78 -14.03
C PHE A 839 -35.26 26.86 -15.24
N ASP A 840 -34.25 26.04 -15.48
CA ASP A 840 -34.22 25.00 -16.51
C ASP A 840 -35.16 23.83 -16.14
N HIS A 841 -35.46 23.67 -14.84
CA HIS A 841 -36.35 22.63 -14.30
C HIS A 841 -37.28 23.19 -13.21
N GLU A 842 -38.55 22.75 -13.19
CA GLU A 842 -39.49 23.05 -12.11
C GLU A 842 -39.11 22.29 -10.83
N VAL A 843 -39.10 22.98 -9.70
CA VAL A 843 -38.81 22.39 -8.38
C VAL A 843 -40.07 22.48 -7.53
N LEU A 844 -40.54 21.35 -7.01
CA LEU A 844 -41.64 21.29 -6.06
C LEU A 844 -41.22 21.96 -4.75
N ASP A 845 -41.96 22.97 -4.29
CA ASP A 845 -41.74 23.58 -2.97
C ASP A 845 -42.23 22.62 -1.88
N THR A 846 -41.34 21.71 -1.48
CA THR A 846 -41.63 20.70 -0.46
C THR A 846 -41.91 21.31 0.91
N LYS A 847 -41.49 22.56 1.17
CA LYS A 847 -41.83 23.27 2.42
C LYS A 847 -43.25 23.79 2.39
N GLU A 848 -43.73 24.27 1.25
CA GLU A 848 -45.12 24.68 1.05
C GLU A 848 -46.05 23.47 1.12
N VAL A 849 -45.69 22.36 0.46
CA VAL A 849 -46.39 21.06 0.61
C VAL A 849 -46.44 20.62 2.07
N SER A 850 -45.32 20.72 2.79
CA SER A 850 -45.26 20.39 4.23
C SER A 850 -46.03 21.39 5.11
N ARG A 851 -46.33 22.60 4.62
CA ARG A 851 -47.08 23.63 5.34
C ARG A 851 -48.58 23.40 5.15
N GLU A 852 -49.02 23.09 3.94
CA GLU A 852 -50.40 22.62 3.68
C GLU A 852 -50.73 21.38 4.52
N MET A 853 -49.84 20.38 4.56
CA MET A 853 -50.04 19.17 5.38
C MET A 853 -50.05 19.41 6.91
N LYS A 854 -49.74 20.62 7.38
CA LYS A 854 -49.81 21.02 8.80
C LYS A 854 -50.98 21.97 9.10
N GLU A 855 -51.61 22.51 8.06
CA GLU A 855 -52.78 23.37 8.16
C GLU A 855 -54.10 22.56 7.98
N ASP A 856 -53.99 21.29 7.54
CA ASP A 856 -54.94 20.20 7.79
C ASP A 856 -54.63 19.47 9.11
#